data_AF-A0A4Q3V4U5-F1
#
_entry.id   AF-A0A4Q3V4U5-F1
#
_cell.length_a   1.000
_cell.length_b   1.000
_cell.length_c   1.000
_cell.angle_alpha   90.00
_cell.angle_beta   90.00
_cell.angle_gamma   90.00
#
_symmetry.space_group_name_H-M   'P 1'
#
loop_
_entity.id
_entity.type
_entity.pdbx_description
1 polymer ?
#
loop_
_entity_poly.entity_id
_entity_poly.type
_entity_poly.pdbx_seq_one_letter_code
_entity_poly.pdbx_strand_id
1 'polypeptide(L)'
;SKGLDGAPLKVSHAFHSPLMDPILDEFEAIASTITFSRPAVRFVSNLTGSFVTDEVTSPAYWRRHLREGVRFGESLRTLYDDAYRVFIEIGPAPVLIGMGQRCKLGDDAVWLPTLRNKRADRASMLDSLGQLYTRGLQPVWSGLFGSASNVDRHAAVPTYQFQREEYWLSAPDNGRSGMAHLIPLRTAHPLLTGAVPSPLKIYQVDLDLMEQPWLREHQILDYTPFPAAGFIELAIAAGREALGYECSLRDLSIDEALMLPAEGAVTVQAIVTQEGAASRVQIFSRPATAAPLDAWRLHVSGMLARRGEPGTDAAKGIVFTPDANMQRETAAEYYDRLNANGAKYGPSFRAITSMGRDRRRVFGQVELSGQASRDAGRYLMHPGLLDSCIQLIGAVLLDDEEKPTYLPVGIGSYDLFRPGISGGRCFVSVNTSPDGSTLTSDFVVLGEQDVVLAQVSGLQLRRVTRAGLSNVADGGSGIQNTFEVAWEASAPPAHTNALDHWLILADAGGVGDAVADSLIVTGAFVSVVKQGAGFAETPAGWIIDPLEPAHWSHAFAAATKRCGQAITGIVSFWAIDSVQTSEEPDHIEAAHRRALEPMVHTARAVADMSARLWIITRGSQPVDGSTPDLVQGPAWALAGVIAAEYPTLRGVRIDLDPATPPGEANLLIQTLRGGGPEDRIALRRGARYVARLRPFTSNSSAPAPVRLEISERGSLSNLALLPTPRPAPGPGEVEIRVYATGLNFRDVLNALGMYPGDPGPLGNECAGIVTAIGAGVEHLAVGDEVVSMTDRSFATWVIAPASLTVRKPASITFTEAATLPVTFLTADYALHDIGKIKPGDRVLIHAVTGGVGMAATQIALAAGAEVIGTASAGKRALARSLGVPHVFDSRSLSFVDDVQRITGGAGIDIVINSLAGDFIPATLGLMNAGGRFVEIGKSDDWNADKVTESFPGVAYTRLYLGEVTAADPDAMR
;
A
#
# COMPACT_ATOMS: atom_id res chain seq x y z
N SER A 1 75.74 -24.08 -16.72
CA SER A 1 74.70 -23.49 -17.59
C SER A 1 74.60 -22.00 -17.26
N LYS A 2 74.62 -21.10 -18.25
CA LYS A 2 74.75 -19.63 -18.07
C LYS A 2 73.48 -18.92 -17.53
N GLY A 3 72.63 -19.60 -16.74
CA GLY A 3 71.35 -19.03 -16.27
C GLY A 3 70.32 -18.77 -17.37
N LEU A 4 70.41 -19.49 -18.51
CA LEU A 4 69.46 -19.42 -19.61
C LEU A 4 68.57 -20.66 -19.61
N ASP A 5 67.26 -20.45 -19.57
CA ASP A 5 66.24 -21.51 -19.67
C ASP A 5 66.07 -21.95 -21.12
N GLY A 6 66.03 -23.27 -21.37
CA GLY A 6 65.81 -23.84 -22.69
C GLY A 6 65.23 -25.25 -22.63
N ALA A 7 64.33 -25.56 -23.56
CA ALA A 7 63.77 -26.89 -23.74
C ALA A 7 63.92 -27.34 -25.20
N PRO A 8 64.48 -28.53 -25.48
CA PRO A 8 64.57 -29.04 -26.83
C PRO A 8 63.16 -29.38 -27.36
N LEU A 9 62.83 -28.88 -28.55
CA LEU A 9 61.59 -29.23 -29.24
C LEU A 9 61.84 -30.44 -30.15
N LYS A 10 60.97 -31.44 -30.06
CA LYS A 10 61.02 -32.62 -30.93
C LYS A 10 60.41 -32.27 -32.28
N VAL A 11 61.24 -31.85 -33.22
CA VAL A 11 60.87 -31.54 -34.60
C VAL A 11 61.52 -32.53 -35.56
N SER A 12 60.85 -32.84 -36.67
CA SER A 12 61.40 -33.69 -37.73
C SER A 12 62.47 -32.97 -38.55
N HIS A 13 62.39 -31.65 -38.64
CA HIS A 13 63.27 -30.79 -39.44
C HIS A 13 63.50 -29.44 -38.75
N ALA A 14 64.56 -28.74 -39.16
CA ALA A 14 64.85 -27.38 -38.72
C ALA A 14 64.06 -26.34 -39.55
N PHE A 15 62.74 -26.30 -39.34
CA PHE A 15 61.84 -25.33 -39.96
C PHE A 15 62.27 -23.88 -39.66
N HIS A 16 61.88 -22.94 -40.54
CA HIS A 16 62.21 -21.51 -40.40
C HIS A 16 63.71 -21.22 -40.37
N SER A 17 64.48 -22.00 -41.14
CA SER A 17 65.94 -21.86 -41.23
C SER A 17 66.46 -22.11 -42.66
N PRO A 18 67.70 -21.71 -42.98
CA PRO A 18 68.37 -22.06 -44.25
C PRO A 18 68.38 -23.55 -44.60
N LEU A 19 68.19 -24.44 -43.63
CA LEU A 19 68.13 -25.88 -43.88
C LEU A 19 66.87 -26.30 -44.68
N MET A 20 65.89 -25.40 -44.85
CA MET A 20 64.72 -25.64 -45.69
C MET A 20 64.97 -25.37 -47.19
N ASP A 21 66.07 -24.71 -47.57
CA ASP A 21 66.36 -24.34 -48.96
C ASP A 21 66.26 -25.48 -49.98
N PRO A 22 66.72 -26.73 -49.67
CA PRO A 22 66.64 -27.83 -50.62
C PRO A 22 65.23 -28.24 -51.04
N ILE A 23 64.21 -27.94 -50.24
CA ILE A 23 62.82 -28.37 -50.50
C ILE A 23 61.93 -27.24 -51.04
N LEU A 24 62.40 -26.00 -51.07
CA LEU A 24 61.54 -24.84 -51.33
C LEU A 24 60.95 -24.84 -52.75
N ASP A 25 61.73 -25.25 -53.76
CA ASP A 25 61.27 -25.28 -55.16
C ASP A 25 60.18 -26.36 -55.36
N GLU A 26 60.38 -27.55 -54.79
CA GLU A 26 59.41 -28.64 -54.83
C GLU A 26 58.13 -28.28 -54.04
N PHE A 27 58.30 -27.66 -52.86
CA PHE A 27 57.18 -27.20 -52.05
C PHE A 27 56.34 -26.14 -52.76
N GLU A 28 56.99 -25.16 -53.41
CA GLU A 28 56.28 -24.11 -54.17
C GLU A 28 55.58 -24.66 -55.40
N ALA A 29 56.18 -25.64 -56.09
CA ALA A 29 55.55 -26.33 -57.21
C ALA A 29 54.26 -27.05 -56.76
N ILE A 30 54.29 -27.74 -55.60
CA ILE A 30 53.10 -28.37 -55.02
C ILE A 30 52.08 -27.32 -54.59
N ALA A 31 52.51 -26.26 -53.89
CA ALA A 31 51.62 -25.19 -53.46
C ALA A 31 50.91 -24.51 -54.66
N SER A 32 51.58 -24.43 -55.81
CA SER A 32 51.00 -23.88 -57.06
C SER A 32 49.87 -24.74 -57.64
N THR A 33 49.71 -25.99 -57.20
CA THR A 33 48.58 -26.85 -57.59
C THR A 33 47.32 -26.60 -56.74
N ILE A 34 47.45 -25.84 -55.64
CA ILE A 34 46.35 -25.55 -54.71
C ILE A 34 45.67 -24.25 -55.14
N THR A 35 44.34 -24.24 -55.14
CA THR A 35 43.56 -23.02 -55.36
C THR A 35 43.42 -22.25 -54.05
N PHE A 36 44.09 -21.11 -53.93
CA PHE A 36 43.95 -20.23 -52.77
C PHE A 36 42.81 -19.23 -52.97
N SER A 37 42.11 -18.92 -51.88
CA SER A 37 41.05 -17.91 -51.84
C SER A 37 41.40 -16.80 -50.85
N ARG A 38 40.86 -15.60 -51.07
CA ARG A 38 40.99 -14.50 -50.12
C ARG A 38 40.43 -14.91 -48.74
N PRO A 39 41.12 -14.56 -47.64
CA PRO A 39 40.65 -14.91 -46.29
C PRO A 39 39.28 -14.30 -45.99
N ALA A 40 38.32 -15.13 -45.55
CA ALA A 40 37.01 -14.67 -45.11
C ALA A 40 37.05 -14.02 -43.71
N VAL A 41 38.11 -14.27 -42.96
CA VAL A 41 38.36 -13.72 -41.62
C VAL A 41 39.69 -12.97 -41.66
N ARG A 42 39.71 -11.74 -41.10
CA ARG A 42 40.95 -10.99 -40.92
C ARG A 42 41.89 -11.78 -40.00
N PHE A 43 43.12 -12.00 -40.43
CA PHE A 43 44.17 -12.57 -39.58
C PHE A 43 45.51 -11.86 -39.81
N VAL A 44 46.42 -12.02 -38.85
CA VAL A 44 47.76 -11.41 -38.87
C VAL A 44 48.76 -12.46 -39.39
N SER A 45 49.58 -12.08 -40.37
CA SER A 45 50.61 -12.97 -40.89
C SER A 45 51.73 -13.11 -39.87
N ASN A 46 52.07 -14.33 -39.49
CA ASN A 46 53.24 -14.59 -38.67
C ASN A 46 54.57 -14.33 -39.41
N LEU A 47 54.55 -14.04 -40.71
CA LEU A 47 55.74 -13.66 -41.45
C LEU A 47 56.01 -12.15 -41.34
N THR A 48 54.96 -11.33 -41.44
CA THR A 48 55.08 -9.86 -41.45
C THR A 48 54.76 -9.25 -40.10
N GLY A 49 54.02 -9.92 -39.22
CA GLY A 49 53.48 -9.36 -38.00
C GLY A 49 52.37 -8.33 -38.24
N SER A 50 51.78 -8.28 -39.43
CA SER A 50 50.72 -7.31 -39.79
C SER A 50 49.50 -8.03 -40.36
N PHE A 51 48.34 -7.34 -40.38
CA PHE A 51 47.13 -7.89 -41.00
C PHE A 51 47.39 -8.25 -42.45
N VAL A 52 46.99 -9.47 -42.81
CA VAL A 52 47.16 -10.03 -44.15
C VAL A 52 46.35 -9.26 -45.18
N THR A 53 46.92 -9.07 -46.36
CA THR A 53 46.19 -8.64 -47.56
C THR A 53 46.02 -9.83 -48.53
N ASP A 54 46.34 -9.69 -49.81
CA ASP A 54 46.21 -10.79 -50.78
C ASP A 54 47.44 -11.70 -50.83
N GLU A 55 48.52 -11.40 -50.10
CA GLU A 55 49.78 -12.12 -50.24
C GLU A 55 49.68 -13.62 -49.91
N VAL A 56 48.77 -14.01 -49.02
CA VAL A 56 48.57 -15.41 -48.61
C VAL A 56 47.93 -16.28 -49.69
N THR A 57 47.39 -15.66 -50.74
CA THR A 57 46.84 -16.38 -51.90
C THR A 57 47.90 -16.75 -52.93
N SER A 58 49.17 -16.47 -52.65
CA SER A 58 50.30 -16.80 -53.51
C SER A 58 51.09 -18.00 -52.99
N PRO A 59 51.44 -18.99 -53.84
CA PRO A 59 52.38 -20.07 -53.48
C PRO A 59 53.71 -19.55 -52.91
N ALA A 60 54.21 -18.43 -53.45
CA ALA A 60 55.47 -17.82 -53.01
C ALA A 60 55.42 -17.35 -51.55
N TYR A 61 54.25 -16.97 -51.03
CA TYR A 61 54.10 -16.62 -49.62
C TYR A 61 54.33 -17.84 -48.72
N TRP A 62 53.80 -19.00 -49.08
CA TRP A 62 53.94 -20.23 -48.29
C TRP A 62 55.37 -20.77 -48.32
N ARG A 63 56.06 -20.63 -49.46
CA ARG A 63 57.51 -20.86 -49.55
C ARG A 63 58.27 -20.03 -48.54
N ARG A 64 57.99 -18.72 -48.50
CA ARG A 64 58.64 -17.81 -47.56
C ARG A 64 58.29 -18.17 -46.12
N HIS A 65 57.04 -18.47 -45.82
CA HIS A 65 56.60 -18.85 -44.49
C HIS A 65 57.30 -20.13 -43.96
N LEU A 66 57.59 -21.09 -44.83
CA LEU A 66 58.32 -22.31 -44.46
C LEU A 66 59.80 -22.03 -44.09
N ARG A 67 60.40 -21.03 -44.74
CA ARG A 67 61.83 -20.69 -44.66
C ARG A 67 62.16 -19.61 -43.64
N GLU A 68 61.37 -18.55 -43.60
CA GLU A 68 61.61 -17.34 -42.81
C GLU A 68 61.07 -17.50 -41.38
N GLY A 69 61.54 -16.62 -40.47
CA GLY A 69 61.21 -16.68 -39.06
C GLY A 69 59.75 -16.31 -38.74
N VAL A 70 59.18 -16.98 -37.73
CA VAL A 70 57.82 -16.73 -37.22
C VAL A 70 57.83 -15.57 -36.22
N ARG A 71 57.25 -14.43 -36.61
CA ARG A 71 57.08 -13.21 -35.81
C ARG A 71 55.86 -13.31 -34.88
N PHE A 72 55.79 -14.38 -34.07
CA PHE A 72 54.64 -14.70 -33.22
C PHE A 72 54.31 -13.58 -32.21
N GLY A 73 55.33 -13.07 -31.50
CA GLY A 73 55.11 -12.04 -30.47
C GLY A 73 54.69 -10.68 -31.04
N GLU A 74 55.12 -10.33 -32.25
CA GLU A 74 54.64 -9.14 -32.93
C GLU A 74 53.21 -9.30 -33.40
N SER A 75 52.87 -10.48 -33.93
CA SER A 75 51.52 -10.78 -34.39
C SER A 75 50.48 -10.68 -33.27
N LEU A 76 50.84 -11.15 -32.06
CA LEU A 76 50.00 -11.01 -30.87
C LEU A 76 49.83 -9.56 -30.42
N ARG A 77 50.87 -8.73 -30.52
CA ARG A 77 50.78 -7.29 -30.21
C ARG A 77 49.87 -6.57 -31.19
N THR A 78 50.00 -6.85 -32.48
CA THR A 78 49.11 -6.27 -33.50
C THR A 78 47.64 -6.60 -33.27
N LEU A 79 47.32 -7.84 -32.87
CA LEU A 79 45.96 -8.20 -32.46
C LEU A 79 45.53 -7.45 -31.20
N TYR A 80 46.39 -7.35 -30.20
CA TYR A 80 46.07 -6.64 -28.97
C TYR A 80 45.85 -5.13 -29.19
N ASP A 81 46.67 -4.49 -30.01
CA ASP A 81 46.56 -3.07 -30.38
C ASP A 81 45.27 -2.80 -31.18
N ASP A 82 44.77 -3.78 -31.94
CA ASP A 82 43.48 -3.75 -32.63
C ASP A 82 42.28 -4.15 -31.73
N ALA A 83 42.43 -3.97 -30.41
CA ALA A 83 41.41 -4.20 -29.38
C ALA A 83 40.99 -5.66 -29.11
N TYR A 84 41.69 -6.67 -29.65
CA TYR A 84 41.43 -8.06 -29.25
C TYR A 84 41.98 -8.36 -27.85
N ARG A 85 41.17 -9.01 -27.00
CA ARG A 85 41.52 -9.35 -25.60
C ARG A 85 41.47 -10.83 -25.26
N VAL A 86 40.90 -11.63 -26.15
CA VAL A 86 40.70 -13.06 -25.94
C VAL A 86 41.55 -13.83 -26.95
N PHE A 87 42.45 -14.67 -26.44
CA PHE A 87 43.35 -15.49 -27.23
C PHE A 87 43.04 -16.96 -26.98
N ILE A 88 42.48 -17.63 -27.99
CA ILE A 88 42.13 -19.05 -27.93
C ILE A 88 43.18 -19.85 -28.69
N GLU A 89 43.84 -20.79 -28.01
CA GLU A 89 44.77 -21.72 -28.65
C GLU A 89 44.02 -22.96 -29.17
N ILE A 90 43.99 -23.10 -30.49
CA ILE A 90 43.39 -24.24 -31.18
C ILE A 90 44.49 -25.27 -31.45
N GLY A 91 44.49 -26.36 -30.68
CA GLY A 91 45.50 -27.40 -30.80
C GLY A 91 45.32 -28.52 -29.77
N PRO A 92 46.04 -29.64 -29.92
CA PRO A 92 45.91 -30.82 -29.05
C PRO A 92 46.42 -30.58 -27.61
N ALA A 93 47.23 -29.54 -27.40
CA ALA A 93 47.76 -29.14 -26.09
C ALA A 93 48.10 -27.64 -26.08
N PRO A 94 48.15 -26.98 -24.91
CA PRO A 94 48.35 -25.54 -24.80
C PRO A 94 49.84 -25.14 -24.76
N VAL A 95 50.51 -25.23 -25.90
CA VAL A 95 51.94 -24.91 -26.03
C VAL A 95 52.16 -23.41 -26.24
N LEU A 96 51.28 -22.76 -27.00
CA LEU A 96 51.40 -21.37 -27.42
C LEU A 96 50.95 -20.38 -26.34
N ILE A 97 49.99 -20.73 -25.49
CA ILE A 97 49.52 -19.88 -24.38
C ILE A 97 50.68 -19.45 -23.48
N GLY A 98 51.54 -20.40 -23.08
CA GLY A 98 52.70 -20.10 -22.25
C GLY A 98 53.71 -19.17 -22.93
N MET A 99 53.81 -19.22 -24.28
CA MET A 99 54.65 -18.30 -25.05
C MET A 99 53.98 -16.92 -25.21
N GLY A 100 52.67 -16.89 -25.43
CA GLY A 100 51.88 -15.68 -25.58
C GLY A 100 51.86 -14.84 -24.31
N GLN A 101 51.70 -15.47 -23.14
CA GLN A 101 51.77 -14.78 -21.84
C GLN A 101 53.11 -14.07 -21.62
N ARG A 102 54.21 -14.58 -22.19
CA ARG A 102 55.54 -13.93 -22.11
C ARG A 102 55.67 -12.70 -22.99
N CYS A 103 54.74 -12.47 -23.92
CA CYS A 103 54.72 -11.26 -24.73
C CYS A 103 54.31 -10.02 -23.94
N LYS A 104 53.87 -10.19 -22.67
CA LYS A 104 53.49 -9.12 -21.73
C LYS A 104 52.47 -8.15 -22.34
N LEU A 105 51.41 -8.73 -22.92
CA LEU A 105 50.20 -7.97 -23.25
C LEU A 105 49.53 -7.48 -21.95
N GLY A 106 48.59 -6.55 -22.03
CA GLY A 106 47.93 -6.00 -20.84
C GLY A 106 47.22 -7.04 -19.98
N ASP A 107 46.93 -6.68 -18.73
CA ASP A 107 46.36 -7.58 -17.71
C ASP A 107 44.94 -8.07 -18.04
N ASP A 108 44.29 -7.44 -19.02
CA ASP A 108 42.98 -7.81 -19.57
C ASP A 108 43.05 -8.88 -20.67
N ALA A 109 44.25 -9.34 -21.05
CA ALA A 109 44.43 -10.43 -22.02
C ALA A 109 44.10 -11.81 -21.40
N VAL A 110 43.14 -12.50 -22.01
CA VAL A 110 42.65 -13.81 -21.57
C VAL A 110 43.19 -14.91 -22.48
N TRP A 111 43.72 -15.98 -21.88
CA TRP A 111 44.36 -17.09 -22.59
C TRP A 111 43.61 -18.40 -22.35
N LEU A 112 43.01 -18.96 -23.40
CA LEU A 112 42.11 -20.11 -23.30
C LEU A 112 42.55 -21.26 -24.20
N PRO A 113 42.72 -22.47 -23.68
CA PRO A 113 43.05 -23.63 -24.50
C PRO A 113 41.80 -24.32 -25.03
N THR A 114 41.86 -24.88 -26.23
CA THR A 114 40.82 -25.80 -26.71
C THR A 114 40.94 -27.18 -26.04
N LEU A 115 42.15 -27.74 -25.97
CA LEU A 115 42.42 -29.05 -25.38
C LEU A 115 43.57 -28.99 -24.37
N ARG A 116 43.56 -29.92 -23.41
CA ARG A 116 44.62 -30.09 -22.41
C ARG A 116 45.00 -31.55 -22.28
N ASN A 117 46.31 -31.81 -22.19
CA ASN A 117 46.82 -33.16 -21.91
C ASN A 117 46.21 -33.71 -20.60
N LYS A 118 45.82 -34.99 -20.62
CA LYS A 118 45.27 -35.72 -19.47
C LYS A 118 43.91 -35.20 -18.94
N ARG A 119 43.17 -34.39 -19.71
CA ARG A 119 41.79 -33.98 -19.40
C ARG A 119 40.88 -34.39 -20.56
N ALA A 120 39.62 -34.69 -20.29
CA ALA A 120 38.67 -35.02 -21.34
C ALA A 120 38.47 -33.82 -22.28
N ASP A 121 38.46 -34.07 -23.59
CA ASP A 121 38.38 -33.04 -24.64
C ASP A 121 37.16 -32.15 -24.48
N ARG A 122 35.98 -32.76 -24.31
CA ARG A 122 34.71 -32.05 -24.10
C ARG A 122 34.75 -31.17 -22.85
N ALA A 123 35.30 -31.67 -21.75
CA ALA A 123 35.40 -30.91 -20.50
C ALA A 123 36.34 -29.70 -20.65
N SER A 124 37.45 -29.84 -21.39
CA SER A 124 38.40 -28.75 -21.63
C SER A 124 37.79 -27.64 -22.49
N MET A 125 37.05 -28.01 -23.55
CA MET A 125 36.35 -27.05 -24.39
C MET A 125 35.21 -26.33 -23.64
N LEU A 126 34.44 -27.05 -22.81
CA LEU A 126 33.37 -26.45 -21.99
C LEU A 126 33.91 -25.52 -20.89
N ASP A 127 35.07 -25.83 -20.31
CA ASP A 127 35.75 -24.97 -19.32
C ASP A 127 36.18 -23.63 -19.94
N SER A 128 36.78 -23.67 -21.14
CA SER A 128 37.12 -22.46 -21.89
C SER A 128 35.87 -21.70 -22.36
N LEU A 129 34.82 -22.39 -22.79
CA LEU A 129 33.53 -21.77 -23.14
C LEU A 129 32.88 -21.08 -21.93
N GLY A 130 32.93 -21.72 -20.75
CA GLY A 130 32.44 -21.14 -19.50
C GLY A 130 33.19 -19.86 -19.13
N GLN A 131 34.51 -19.85 -19.30
CA GLN A 131 35.34 -18.66 -19.07
C GLN A 131 35.05 -17.51 -20.06
N LEU A 132 34.61 -17.81 -21.28
CA LEU A 132 34.11 -16.80 -22.23
C LEU A 132 32.73 -16.30 -21.82
N TYR A 133 31.85 -17.21 -21.41
CA TYR A 133 30.48 -16.90 -20.97
C TYR A 133 30.48 -15.94 -19.77
N THR A 134 31.28 -16.22 -18.75
CA THR A 134 31.41 -15.35 -17.56
C THR A 134 31.98 -13.96 -17.87
N ARG A 135 32.56 -13.77 -19.06
CA ARG A 135 33.09 -12.48 -19.53
C ARG A 135 32.14 -11.76 -20.49
N GLY A 136 30.90 -12.23 -20.61
CA GLY A 136 29.85 -11.60 -21.40
C GLY A 136 29.74 -12.08 -22.84
N LEU A 137 30.54 -13.08 -23.26
CA LEU A 137 30.30 -13.74 -24.55
C LEU A 137 28.99 -14.54 -24.45
N GLN A 138 28.15 -14.47 -25.49
CA GLN A 138 26.90 -15.22 -25.58
C GLN A 138 27.07 -16.41 -26.53
N PRO A 139 27.29 -17.65 -26.03
CA PRO A 139 27.42 -18.82 -26.88
C PRO A 139 26.13 -19.11 -27.63
N VAL A 140 26.26 -19.51 -28.89
CA VAL A 140 25.15 -20.09 -29.66
C VAL A 140 24.95 -21.53 -29.19
N TRP A 141 24.15 -21.72 -28.15
CA TRP A 141 23.95 -23.01 -27.48
C TRP A 141 23.39 -24.12 -28.39
N SER A 142 22.65 -23.76 -29.43
CA SER A 142 22.15 -24.71 -30.44
C SER A 142 23.28 -25.44 -31.17
N GLY A 143 24.47 -24.83 -31.31
CA GLY A 143 25.64 -25.49 -31.88
C GLY A 143 26.24 -26.58 -30.99
N LEU A 144 25.98 -26.56 -29.67
CA LEU A 144 26.47 -27.53 -28.70
C LEU A 144 25.44 -28.62 -28.37
N PHE A 145 24.15 -28.29 -28.38
CA PHE A 145 23.06 -29.17 -27.94
C PHE A 145 22.12 -29.65 -29.05
N GLY A 146 22.25 -29.16 -30.29
CA GLY A 146 21.43 -29.54 -31.44
C GLY A 146 20.18 -28.67 -31.65
N SER A 147 19.18 -29.18 -32.40
CA SER A 147 17.95 -28.43 -32.74
C SER A 147 17.17 -27.97 -31.49
N ALA A 148 16.33 -26.93 -31.66
CA ALA A 148 15.54 -26.30 -30.60
C ALA A 148 14.82 -27.28 -29.65
N SER A 149 14.36 -28.42 -30.16
CA SER A 149 13.71 -29.49 -29.37
C SER A 149 14.55 -30.12 -28.25
N ASN A 150 15.89 -30.05 -28.31
CA ASN A 150 16.76 -30.48 -27.21
C ASN A 150 17.11 -29.32 -26.27
N VAL A 151 17.10 -28.08 -26.74
CA VAL A 151 17.30 -26.87 -25.90
C VAL A 151 16.08 -26.69 -24.97
N ASP A 152 14.86 -26.93 -25.47
CA ASP A 152 13.62 -26.87 -24.68
C ASP A 152 13.52 -27.97 -23.60
N ARG A 153 14.33 -29.03 -23.68
CA ARG A 153 14.43 -30.09 -22.65
C ARG A 153 15.39 -29.75 -21.52
N HIS A 154 16.20 -28.72 -21.68
CA HIS A 154 17.08 -28.20 -20.65
C HIS A 154 16.50 -26.88 -20.14
N ALA A 155 15.57 -26.99 -19.18
CA ALA A 155 15.03 -25.81 -18.50
C ALA A 155 16.18 -25.03 -17.84
N ALA A 156 16.25 -23.72 -18.09
CA ALA A 156 17.09 -22.82 -17.33
C ALA A 156 16.57 -22.82 -15.89
N VAL A 157 17.28 -23.52 -15.00
CA VAL A 157 16.98 -23.48 -13.57
C VAL A 157 17.61 -22.20 -13.04
N PRO A 158 16.87 -21.33 -12.32
CA PRO A 158 17.46 -20.16 -11.71
C PRO A 158 18.59 -20.59 -10.77
N THR A 159 19.83 -20.21 -11.10
CA THR A 159 20.95 -20.34 -10.19
C THR A 159 20.84 -19.19 -9.19
N TYR A 160 20.33 -19.49 -7.98
CA TYR A 160 20.36 -18.64 -6.77
C TYR A 160 19.11 -17.79 -6.45
N GLN A 161 18.49 -18.03 -5.30
CA GLN A 161 17.26 -17.37 -4.79
C GLN A 161 17.40 -15.87 -4.46
N PHE A 162 18.61 -15.29 -4.54
CA PHE A 162 18.85 -13.87 -4.24
C PHE A 162 19.47 -13.07 -5.39
N GLN A 163 19.60 -13.66 -6.58
CA GLN A 163 20.00 -12.91 -7.76
C GLN A 163 18.76 -12.21 -8.34
N ARG A 164 18.54 -10.96 -7.91
CA ARG A 164 17.43 -10.11 -8.36
C ARG A 164 17.66 -9.63 -9.81
N GLU A 165 17.51 -10.54 -10.75
CA GLU A 165 17.23 -10.18 -12.15
C GLU A 165 15.73 -10.31 -12.37
N GLU A 166 15.10 -9.28 -12.92
CA GLU A 166 13.66 -9.26 -13.20
C GLU A 166 13.31 -10.28 -14.28
N TYR A 167 12.86 -11.47 -13.85
CA TYR A 167 12.22 -12.44 -14.72
C TYR A 167 10.70 -12.23 -14.65
N TRP A 168 10.17 -11.51 -15.62
CA TRP A 168 8.73 -11.51 -15.86
C TRP A 168 8.35 -12.90 -16.37
N LEU A 169 7.58 -13.66 -15.58
CA LEU A 169 6.58 -14.53 -16.18
C LEU A 169 5.70 -13.58 -16.98
N SER A 170 5.83 -13.59 -18.31
CA SER A 170 4.75 -13.09 -19.16
C SER A 170 3.56 -13.99 -18.87
N ALA A 171 2.80 -13.65 -17.83
CA ALA A 171 1.41 -13.99 -17.77
C ALA A 171 0.83 -13.64 -19.15
N PRO A 172 -0.05 -14.47 -19.74
CA PRO A 172 -0.81 -14.00 -20.88
C PRO A 172 -1.36 -12.63 -20.51
N ASP A 173 -1.22 -11.68 -21.43
CA ASP A 173 -1.41 -10.23 -21.33
C ASP A 173 -2.72 -9.81 -20.63
N ASN A 174 -2.80 -10.07 -19.32
CA ASN A 174 -4.00 -9.91 -18.50
C ASN A 174 -3.91 -8.63 -17.63
N GLY A 175 -2.79 -7.91 -17.68
CA GLY A 175 -2.62 -6.60 -17.04
C GLY A 175 -3.02 -5.41 -17.93
N ARG A 176 -3.09 -5.61 -19.27
CA ARG A 176 -3.50 -4.58 -20.23
C ARG A 176 -4.98 -4.64 -20.65
N SER A 177 -5.79 -5.45 -19.96
CA SER A 177 -7.22 -5.60 -20.28
C SER A 177 -8.05 -4.33 -20.03
N GLY A 178 -7.57 -3.37 -19.23
CA GLY A 178 -8.31 -2.11 -18.99
C GLY A 178 -8.37 -1.18 -20.21
N MET A 179 -7.26 -1.07 -20.95
CA MET A 179 -7.15 -0.13 -22.09
C MET A 179 -7.78 -0.65 -23.38
N ALA A 180 -7.82 -1.98 -23.60
CA ALA A 180 -8.38 -2.58 -24.81
C ALA A 180 -9.90 -2.33 -24.97
N HIS A 181 -10.58 -1.89 -23.91
CA HIS A 181 -12.01 -1.61 -23.89
C HIS A 181 -12.35 -0.11 -23.85
N LEU A 182 -11.38 0.80 -23.79
CA LEU A 182 -11.66 2.23 -23.76
C LEU A 182 -11.96 2.78 -25.16
N ILE A 183 -12.94 3.67 -25.23
CA ILE A 183 -13.28 4.41 -26.44
C ILE A 183 -12.34 5.61 -26.57
N PRO A 184 -11.69 5.83 -27.73
CA PRO A 184 -10.85 7.00 -27.96
C PRO A 184 -11.63 8.31 -27.77
N LEU A 185 -10.96 9.31 -27.20
CA LEU A 185 -11.53 10.64 -26.97
C LEU A 185 -11.49 11.50 -28.24
N ARG A 186 -12.34 12.53 -28.29
CA ARG A 186 -12.32 13.55 -29.34
C ARG A 186 -11.02 14.35 -29.30
N THR A 187 -10.53 14.64 -28.09
CA THR A 187 -9.27 15.35 -27.87
C THR A 187 -8.35 14.48 -27.03
N ALA A 188 -7.19 14.13 -27.57
CA ALA A 188 -6.17 13.39 -26.80
C ALA A 188 -5.66 14.27 -25.65
N HIS A 189 -5.72 13.75 -24.42
CA HIS A 189 -5.33 14.48 -23.22
C HIS A 189 -4.43 13.59 -22.34
N PRO A 190 -3.26 14.06 -21.85
CA PRO A 190 -2.33 13.21 -21.09
C PRO A 190 -2.89 12.60 -19.80
N LEU A 191 -3.89 13.25 -19.18
CA LEU A 191 -4.59 12.72 -18.01
C LEU A 191 -5.96 12.08 -18.32
N LEU A 192 -6.32 11.87 -19.59
CA LEU A 192 -7.51 11.11 -19.96
C LEU A 192 -7.15 10.12 -21.07
N THR A 193 -7.01 8.85 -20.70
CA THR A 193 -6.64 7.78 -21.63
C THR A 193 -7.78 7.44 -22.60
N GLY A 194 -9.01 7.39 -22.09
CA GLY A 194 -10.18 7.03 -22.89
C GLY A 194 -11.48 6.99 -22.09
N ALA A 195 -12.61 6.83 -22.79
CA ALA A 195 -13.92 6.73 -22.17
C ALA A 195 -14.30 5.26 -21.93
N VAL A 196 -14.87 4.95 -20.78
CA VAL A 196 -15.37 3.60 -20.47
C VAL A 196 -16.70 3.39 -21.21
N PRO A 197 -16.92 2.27 -21.91
CA PRO A 197 -18.21 1.94 -22.54
C PRO A 197 -19.31 1.82 -21.47
N SER A 198 -20.08 2.89 -21.29
CA SER A 198 -21.10 3.00 -20.25
C SER A 198 -22.19 3.98 -20.69
N PRO A 199 -23.45 3.81 -20.22
CA PRO A 199 -24.47 4.86 -20.35
C PRO A 199 -24.09 6.14 -19.58
N LEU A 200 -23.24 6.04 -18.56
CA LEU A 200 -22.66 7.19 -17.87
C LEU A 200 -21.43 7.72 -18.61
N LYS A 201 -21.15 9.02 -18.49
CA LYS A 201 -19.94 9.64 -19.05
C LYS A 201 -18.77 9.41 -18.11
N ILE A 202 -18.06 8.30 -18.29
CA ILE A 202 -16.93 7.87 -17.47
C ILE A 202 -15.66 7.96 -18.31
N TYR A 203 -14.65 8.66 -17.78
CA TYR A 203 -13.34 8.79 -18.40
C TYR A 203 -12.29 8.21 -17.46
N GLN A 204 -11.32 7.50 -18.01
CA GLN A 204 -10.33 6.78 -17.23
C GLN A 204 -8.91 7.20 -17.60
N VAL A 205 -8.03 7.18 -16.61
CA VAL A 205 -6.57 7.21 -16.75
C VAL A 205 -5.94 6.27 -15.74
N ASP A 206 -4.87 5.59 -16.13
CA ASP A 206 -4.01 4.85 -15.21
C ASP A 206 -2.80 5.72 -14.90
N LEU A 207 -2.63 6.08 -13.63
CA LEU A 207 -1.52 6.89 -13.13
C LEU A 207 -0.43 5.97 -12.59
N ASP A 208 0.77 6.06 -13.17
CA ASP A 208 1.94 5.29 -12.79
C ASP A 208 3.17 6.21 -12.80
N LEU A 209 3.97 6.22 -11.73
CA LEU A 209 5.15 7.08 -11.60
C LEU A 209 6.27 6.72 -12.59
N MET A 210 6.23 5.55 -13.22
CA MET A 210 7.16 5.14 -14.28
C MET A 210 6.72 5.66 -15.65
N GLU A 211 5.42 5.64 -15.94
CA GLU A 211 4.85 6.13 -17.21
C GLU A 211 4.68 7.65 -17.22
N GLN A 212 4.44 8.26 -16.05
CA GLN A 212 4.40 9.71 -15.86
C GLN A 212 5.41 10.18 -14.80
N PRO A 213 6.74 10.17 -15.10
CA PRO A 213 7.79 10.50 -14.14
C PRO A 213 7.67 11.89 -13.50
N TRP A 214 7.06 12.83 -14.22
CA TRP A 214 6.84 14.18 -13.72
C TRP A 214 5.97 14.20 -12.45
N LEU A 215 5.08 13.22 -12.23
CA LEU A 215 4.28 13.15 -11.01
C LEU A 215 5.13 12.89 -9.76
N ARG A 216 6.26 12.19 -9.88
CA ARG A 216 7.21 11.95 -8.78
C ARG A 216 7.88 13.25 -8.30
N GLU A 217 7.83 14.30 -9.12
CA GLU A 217 8.41 15.60 -8.82
C GLU A 217 7.52 16.45 -7.90
N HIS A 218 6.34 15.97 -7.49
CA HIS A 218 5.47 16.62 -6.51
C HIS A 218 5.51 15.84 -5.18
N GLN A 219 6.48 16.17 -4.32
CA GLN A 219 6.67 15.52 -3.02
C GLN A 219 6.27 16.43 -1.86
N ILE A 220 5.40 15.94 -0.97
CA ILE A 220 4.94 16.64 0.23
C ILE A 220 5.17 15.75 1.45
N LEU A 221 6.01 16.20 2.39
CA LEU A 221 6.42 15.49 3.61
C LEU A 221 6.88 14.05 3.34
N ASP A 222 7.64 13.86 2.26
CA ASP A 222 8.17 12.59 1.74
C ASP A 222 7.16 11.68 1.03
N TYR A 223 5.89 12.10 0.90
CA TYR A 223 4.86 11.40 0.12
C TYR A 223 4.68 12.01 -1.26
N THR A 224 4.09 11.25 -2.20
CA THR A 224 3.77 11.70 -3.56
C THR A 224 2.25 11.76 -3.76
N PRO A 225 1.55 12.76 -3.18
CA PRO A 225 0.15 12.97 -3.47
C PRO A 225 -0.02 13.45 -4.91
N PHE A 226 -1.05 12.97 -5.59
CA PHE A 226 -1.49 13.53 -6.86
C PHE A 226 -1.87 15.01 -6.63
N PRO A 227 -1.30 15.96 -7.40
CA PRO A 227 -1.49 17.38 -7.15
C PRO A 227 -2.95 17.79 -7.31
N ALA A 228 -3.42 18.71 -6.47
CA ALA A 228 -4.76 19.30 -6.62
C ALA A 228 -4.94 19.95 -8.01
N ALA A 229 -3.89 20.56 -8.55
CA ALA A 229 -3.85 21.06 -9.92
C ALA A 229 -4.13 19.96 -10.96
N GLY A 230 -3.70 18.72 -10.71
CA GLY A 230 -3.99 17.56 -11.54
C GLY A 230 -5.47 17.17 -11.50
N PHE A 231 -6.11 17.24 -10.34
CA PHE A 231 -7.55 17.00 -10.22
C PHE A 231 -8.39 18.05 -10.96
N ILE A 232 -8.01 19.34 -10.86
CA ILE A 232 -8.69 20.44 -11.57
C ILE A 232 -8.60 20.23 -13.08
N GLU A 233 -7.40 19.90 -13.57
CA GLU A 233 -7.16 19.61 -14.98
C GLU A 233 -7.99 18.41 -15.45
N LEU A 234 -8.00 17.31 -14.68
CA LEU A 234 -8.78 16.12 -14.97
C LEU A 234 -10.28 16.43 -15.04
N ALA A 235 -10.80 17.19 -14.08
CA ALA A 235 -12.22 17.54 -13.98
C ALA A 235 -12.70 18.39 -15.17
N ILE A 236 -11.96 19.45 -15.52
CA ILE A 236 -12.31 20.31 -16.66
C ILE A 236 -12.13 19.56 -17.98
N ALA A 237 -11.06 18.77 -18.14
CA ALA A 237 -10.83 17.99 -19.36
C ALA A 237 -11.96 16.96 -19.57
N ALA A 238 -12.38 16.25 -18.51
CA ALA A 238 -13.50 15.31 -18.56
C ALA A 238 -14.82 16.03 -18.86
N GLY A 239 -15.05 17.19 -18.26
CA GLY A 239 -16.21 18.03 -18.54
C GLY A 239 -16.30 18.48 -19.99
N ARG A 240 -15.20 18.97 -20.57
CA ARG A 240 -15.13 19.38 -21.98
C ARG A 240 -15.41 18.22 -22.93
N GLU A 241 -14.86 17.05 -22.63
CA GLU A 241 -15.06 15.84 -23.44
C GLU A 241 -16.50 15.31 -23.33
N ALA A 242 -17.12 15.38 -22.14
CA ALA A 242 -18.49 14.94 -21.90
C ALA A 242 -19.54 15.85 -22.52
N LEU A 243 -19.35 17.17 -22.39
CA LEU A 243 -20.35 18.18 -22.70
C LEU A 243 -20.15 18.78 -24.11
N GLY A 244 -18.93 18.70 -24.66
CA GLY A 244 -18.61 19.20 -25.99
C GLY A 244 -18.48 20.73 -26.09
N TYR A 245 -18.43 21.44 -24.97
CA TYR A 245 -18.22 22.89 -24.89
C TYR A 245 -17.27 23.26 -23.74
N GLU A 246 -16.81 24.52 -23.73
CA GLU A 246 -15.94 25.05 -22.68
C GLU A 246 -16.72 25.28 -21.38
N CYS A 247 -16.18 24.77 -20.28
CA CYS A 247 -16.84 24.73 -18.99
C CYS A 247 -16.04 25.49 -17.93
N SER A 248 -16.74 26.00 -16.93
CA SER A 248 -16.18 26.50 -15.67
C SER A 248 -16.43 25.47 -14.57
N LEU A 249 -15.49 25.35 -13.64
CA LEU A 249 -15.61 24.49 -12.47
C LEU A 249 -16.07 25.34 -11.27
N ARG A 250 -17.04 24.85 -10.51
CA ARG A 250 -17.63 25.52 -9.35
C ARG A 250 -17.72 24.54 -8.18
N ASP A 251 -17.59 25.06 -6.97
CA ASP A 251 -17.79 24.34 -5.71
C ASP A 251 -17.09 22.98 -5.67
N LEU A 252 -15.82 22.94 -6.10
CA LEU A 252 -15.02 21.71 -6.06
C LEU A 252 -14.52 21.46 -4.64
N SER A 253 -14.75 20.25 -4.12
CA SER A 253 -14.13 19.74 -2.89
C SER A 253 -13.16 18.61 -3.23
N ILE A 254 -12.04 18.56 -2.49
CA ILE A 254 -11.09 17.45 -2.48
C ILE A 254 -11.22 16.81 -1.10
N ASP A 255 -12.01 15.75 -1.03
CA ASP A 255 -12.40 15.11 0.23
C ASP A 255 -11.27 14.22 0.77
N GLU A 256 -10.54 13.56 -0.14
CA GLU A 256 -9.41 12.67 0.19
C GLU A 256 -8.26 12.85 -0.82
N ALA A 257 -7.02 12.96 -0.32
CA ALA A 257 -5.84 13.01 -1.19
C ALA A 257 -5.59 11.65 -1.85
N LEU A 258 -5.21 11.66 -3.12
CA LEU A 258 -4.79 10.45 -3.83
C LEU A 258 -3.28 10.27 -3.69
N MET A 259 -2.85 9.24 -2.95
CA MET A 259 -1.43 8.90 -2.85
C MET A 259 -1.02 7.99 -3.99
N LEU A 260 0.01 8.40 -4.75
CA LEU A 260 0.56 7.59 -5.83
C LEU A 260 1.58 6.61 -5.25
N PRO A 261 1.43 5.30 -5.50
CA PRO A 261 2.36 4.30 -5.00
C PRO A 261 3.71 4.44 -5.71
N ALA A 262 4.79 4.05 -5.02
CA ALA A 262 6.13 4.05 -5.61
C ALA A 262 6.25 3.06 -6.79
N GLU A 263 5.48 1.96 -6.73
CA GLU A 263 5.41 0.90 -7.72
C GLU A 263 3.94 0.56 -8.04
N GLY A 264 3.65 0.32 -9.32
CA GLY A 264 2.31 -0.02 -9.81
C GLY A 264 1.47 1.20 -10.20
N ALA A 265 0.36 0.90 -10.88
CA ALA A 265 -0.56 1.91 -11.38
C ALA A 265 -1.80 2.05 -10.50
N VAL A 266 -2.37 3.26 -10.48
CA VAL A 266 -3.68 3.54 -9.91
C VAL A 266 -4.63 3.92 -11.03
N THR A 267 -5.73 3.19 -11.15
CA THR A 267 -6.80 3.54 -12.08
C THR A 267 -7.64 4.67 -11.48
N VAL A 268 -7.75 5.77 -12.19
CA VAL A 268 -8.56 6.93 -11.84
C VAL A 268 -9.70 7.08 -12.84
N GLN A 269 -10.91 7.31 -12.34
CA GLN A 269 -12.10 7.57 -13.17
C GLN A 269 -12.74 8.92 -12.83
N ALA A 270 -12.95 9.74 -13.85
CA ALA A 270 -13.77 10.94 -13.77
C ALA A 270 -15.16 10.64 -14.35
N ILE A 271 -16.21 10.85 -13.55
CA ILE A 271 -17.61 10.61 -13.92
C ILE A 271 -18.30 11.97 -14.03
N VAL A 272 -18.90 12.25 -15.19
CA VAL A 272 -19.72 13.44 -15.43
C VAL A 272 -21.19 13.05 -15.50
N THR A 273 -22.02 13.65 -14.66
CA THR A 273 -23.46 13.38 -14.58
C THR A 273 -24.26 14.66 -14.73
N GLN A 274 -25.34 14.63 -15.51
CA GLN A 274 -26.21 15.79 -15.70
C GLN A 274 -27.07 16.01 -14.45
N GLU A 275 -27.11 17.24 -13.92
CA GLU A 275 -27.97 17.64 -12.81
C GLU A 275 -28.71 18.94 -13.15
N GLY A 276 -29.87 18.80 -13.80
CA GLY A 276 -30.63 19.96 -14.29
C GLY A 276 -29.86 20.73 -15.36
N ALA A 277 -29.61 22.02 -15.12
CA ALA A 277 -28.87 22.91 -16.03
C ALA A 277 -27.34 22.83 -15.87
N ALA A 278 -26.84 22.27 -14.77
CA ALA A 278 -25.42 22.05 -14.52
C ALA A 278 -25.07 20.56 -14.65
N SER A 279 -23.78 20.23 -14.59
CA SER A 279 -23.32 18.83 -14.52
C SER A 279 -22.43 18.65 -13.31
N ARG A 280 -22.57 17.54 -12.59
CA ARG A 280 -21.64 17.16 -11.53
C ARG A 280 -20.47 16.38 -12.11
N VAL A 281 -19.26 16.64 -11.61
CA VAL A 281 -18.07 15.84 -11.86
C VAL A 281 -17.60 15.21 -10.55
N GLN A 282 -17.31 13.91 -10.59
CA GLN A 282 -16.75 13.17 -9.46
C GLN A 282 -15.53 12.38 -9.92
N ILE A 283 -14.46 12.34 -9.12
CA ILE A 283 -13.22 11.62 -9.44
C ILE A 283 -12.99 10.54 -8.40
N PHE A 284 -12.84 9.30 -8.88
CA PHE A 284 -12.60 8.12 -8.08
C PHE A 284 -11.26 7.48 -8.41
N SER A 285 -10.68 6.73 -7.48
CA SER A 285 -9.52 5.89 -7.75
C SER A 285 -9.66 4.47 -7.19
N ARG A 286 -8.85 3.57 -7.74
CA ARG A 286 -8.56 2.25 -7.17
C ARG A 286 -7.17 1.78 -7.62
N PRO A 287 -6.46 0.93 -6.85
CA PRO A 287 -5.26 0.27 -7.36
C PRO A 287 -5.58 -0.53 -8.63
N ALA A 288 -4.71 -0.49 -9.64
CA ALA A 288 -4.98 -1.17 -10.92
C ALA A 288 -5.04 -2.71 -10.80
N THR A 289 -4.35 -3.26 -9.79
CA THR A 289 -4.28 -4.70 -9.48
C THR A 289 -5.35 -5.17 -8.49
N ALA A 290 -6.19 -4.25 -8.01
CA ALA A 290 -7.26 -4.51 -7.05
C ALA A 290 -8.26 -5.55 -7.57
N ALA A 291 -8.83 -6.36 -6.66
CA ALA A 291 -9.89 -7.30 -7.03
C ALA A 291 -11.12 -6.53 -7.54
N PRO A 292 -11.96 -7.11 -8.41
CA PRO A 292 -13.13 -6.42 -8.98
C PRO A 292 -14.12 -5.85 -7.95
N LEU A 293 -14.06 -6.32 -6.71
CA LEU A 293 -14.93 -5.93 -5.58
C LEU A 293 -14.29 -4.92 -4.63
N ASP A 294 -13.06 -4.46 -4.87
CA ASP A 294 -12.47 -3.38 -4.08
C ASP A 294 -13.23 -2.07 -4.35
N ALA A 295 -13.65 -1.40 -3.28
CA ALA A 295 -14.45 -0.19 -3.37
C ALA A 295 -13.64 0.96 -3.99
N TRP A 296 -14.17 1.56 -5.06
CA TRP A 296 -13.69 2.83 -5.59
C TRP A 296 -13.71 3.89 -4.50
N ARG A 297 -12.61 4.65 -4.36
CA ARG A 297 -12.51 5.75 -3.40
C ARG A 297 -12.83 7.06 -4.08
N LEU A 298 -13.76 7.84 -3.53
CA LEU A 298 -14.09 9.18 -4.01
C LEU A 298 -13.04 10.17 -3.50
N HIS A 299 -12.43 10.93 -4.42
CA HIS A 299 -11.45 11.96 -4.08
C HIS A 299 -12.01 13.36 -4.25
N VAL A 300 -12.80 13.59 -5.30
CA VAL A 300 -13.23 14.92 -5.70
C VAL A 300 -14.70 14.92 -6.07
N SER A 301 -15.42 15.96 -5.67
CA SER A 301 -16.77 16.29 -6.15
C SER A 301 -16.82 17.77 -6.54
N GLY A 302 -17.50 18.12 -7.63
CA GLY A 302 -17.67 19.51 -8.04
C GLY A 302 -18.72 19.68 -9.13
N MET A 303 -19.01 20.93 -9.48
CA MET A 303 -20.00 21.29 -10.50
C MET A 303 -19.34 21.91 -11.74
N LEU A 304 -19.82 21.52 -12.91
CA LEU A 304 -19.46 22.04 -14.21
C LEU A 304 -20.61 22.89 -14.74
N ALA A 305 -20.31 24.13 -15.11
CA ALA A 305 -21.24 25.06 -15.74
C ALA A 305 -20.71 25.49 -17.11
N ARG A 306 -21.60 25.82 -18.05
CA ARG A 306 -21.20 26.36 -19.35
C ARG A 306 -20.57 27.76 -19.16
N ARG A 307 -19.43 28.01 -19.79
CA ARG A 307 -18.78 29.32 -19.74
C ARG A 307 -19.61 30.36 -20.51
N GLY A 308 -19.98 31.48 -19.88
CA GLY A 308 -20.74 32.59 -20.50
C GLY A 308 -22.26 32.62 -20.25
N GLU A 309 -22.82 31.73 -19.41
CA GLU A 309 -24.22 31.84 -18.93
C GLU A 309 -24.38 32.91 -17.81
N PRO A 310 -25.59 33.52 -17.63
CA PRO A 310 -25.81 34.53 -16.60
C PRO A 310 -25.48 33.99 -15.18
N GLY A 311 -24.52 34.64 -14.51
CA GLY A 311 -23.90 34.15 -13.27
C GLY A 311 -22.47 33.60 -13.45
N THR A 312 -21.99 33.45 -14.70
CA THR A 312 -20.63 32.98 -15.05
C THR A 312 -19.74 34.05 -15.68
N ASP A 313 -20.23 35.28 -15.86
CA ASP A 313 -19.46 36.39 -16.48
C ASP A 313 -19.30 37.59 -15.53
N ALA A 314 -18.13 37.66 -14.92
CA ALA A 314 -17.14 38.71 -15.17
C ALA A 314 -15.88 38.29 -14.40
N ALA A 315 -14.70 38.38 -15.02
CA ALA A 315 -13.47 38.41 -14.24
C ALA A 315 -13.65 39.53 -13.21
N LYS A 316 -13.91 39.20 -11.93
CA LYS A 316 -13.80 40.18 -10.85
C LYS A 316 -12.36 40.60 -10.92
N GLY A 317 -12.11 41.78 -11.48
CA GLY A 317 -10.77 42.23 -11.78
C GLY A 317 -9.99 42.27 -10.49
N ILE A 318 -9.16 41.26 -10.25
CA ILE A 318 -7.98 41.40 -9.41
C ILE A 318 -7.08 42.36 -10.21
N VAL A 319 -7.42 43.65 -10.18
CA VAL A 319 -6.61 44.71 -10.78
C VAL A 319 -5.50 44.96 -9.79
N PHE A 320 -4.37 44.30 -10.02
CA PHE A 320 -3.20 44.48 -9.20
C PHE A 320 -2.05 44.96 -10.08
N THR A 321 -1.57 46.15 -9.75
CA THR A 321 -0.32 46.69 -10.30
C THR A 321 0.77 46.41 -9.26
N PRO A 322 1.87 45.73 -9.62
CA PRO A 322 3.00 45.54 -8.72
C PRO A 322 3.48 46.89 -8.16
N ASP A 323 3.57 47.00 -6.84
CA ASP A 323 4.15 48.19 -6.18
C ASP A 323 5.69 48.04 -6.16
N ALA A 324 6.40 49.14 -6.34
CA ALA A 324 7.85 49.20 -6.21
C ALA A 324 8.34 48.79 -4.81
N ASN A 325 7.49 48.87 -3.78
CA ASN A 325 7.80 48.52 -2.39
C ASN A 325 7.65 47.03 -2.04
N MET A 326 7.25 46.18 -2.99
CA MET A 326 7.13 44.74 -2.73
C MET A 326 8.50 44.11 -2.49
N GLN A 327 8.58 43.26 -1.47
CA GLN A 327 9.79 42.52 -1.17
C GLN A 327 10.03 41.52 -2.30
N ARG A 328 11.19 41.63 -2.95
CA ARG A 328 11.62 40.68 -3.99
C ARG A 328 12.39 39.53 -3.37
N GLU A 329 12.14 38.35 -3.89
CA GLU A 329 12.81 37.11 -3.49
C GLU A 329 13.16 36.33 -4.75
N THR A 330 14.30 35.64 -4.75
CA THR A 330 14.67 34.80 -5.90
C THR A 330 13.90 33.48 -5.87
N ALA A 331 13.57 32.94 -7.03
CA ALA A 331 12.89 31.65 -7.11
C ALA A 331 13.67 30.51 -6.42
N ALA A 332 15.01 30.55 -6.48
CA ALA A 332 15.86 29.54 -5.84
C ALA A 332 15.69 29.53 -4.32
N GLU A 333 15.82 30.70 -3.67
CA GLU A 333 15.60 30.85 -2.22
C GLU A 333 14.20 30.42 -1.81
N TYR A 334 13.20 30.75 -2.64
CA TYR A 334 11.81 30.36 -2.38
C TYR A 334 11.60 28.85 -2.35
N TYR A 335 12.12 28.13 -3.35
CA TYR A 335 12.02 26.68 -3.39
C TYR A 335 12.84 25.99 -2.30
N ASP A 336 13.98 26.56 -1.90
CA ASP A 336 14.76 26.04 -0.77
C ASP A 336 13.97 26.14 0.54
N ARG A 337 13.22 27.23 0.73
CA ARG A 337 12.29 27.40 1.86
C ARG A 337 11.12 26.42 1.81
N LEU A 338 10.51 26.22 0.64
CA LEU A 338 9.45 25.22 0.47
C LEU A 338 9.95 23.81 0.82
N ASN A 339 11.15 23.44 0.33
CA ASN A 339 11.78 22.15 0.62
C ASN A 339 12.07 21.98 2.11
N ALA A 340 12.56 23.02 2.80
CA ALA A 340 12.78 23.00 4.25
C ALA A 340 11.48 22.79 5.05
N ASN A 341 10.33 23.16 4.49
CA ASN A 341 9.00 22.99 5.09
C ASN A 341 8.28 21.73 4.57
N GLY A 342 9.04 20.80 3.97
CA GLY A 342 8.54 19.50 3.53
C GLY A 342 7.90 19.49 2.15
N ALA A 343 7.83 20.61 1.43
CA ALA A 343 7.29 20.66 0.07
C ALA A 343 8.42 20.67 -0.96
N LYS A 344 8.75 19.48 -1.48
CA LYS A 344 9.86 19.26 -2.40
C LYS A 344 9.33 19.10 -3.83
N TYR A 345 9.67 20.08 -4.66
CA TYR A 345 9.25 20.14 -6.06
C TYR A 345 10.44 19.89 -7.00
N GLY A 346 10.24 19.04 -8.02
CA GLY A 346 11.19 18.83 -9.12
C GLY A 346 10.91 19.74 -10.33
N PRO A 347 11.70 19.61 -11.42
CA PRO A 347 11.72 20.56 -12.53
C PRO A 347 10.36 20.92 -13.15
N SER A 348 9.42 19.97 -13.25
CA SER A 348 8.09 20.15 -13.85
C SER A 348 7.13 20.96 -12.97
N PHE A 349 7.42 21.07 -11.67
CA PHE A 349 6.66 21.84 -10.69
C PHE A 349 7.38 23.12 -10.24
N ARG A 350 8.55 23.42 -10.82
CA ARG A 350 9.34 24.61 -10.50
C ARG A 350 9.19 25.70 -11.56
N ALA A 351 7.97 26.16 -11.82
CA ALA A 351 7.70 27.14 -12.88
C ALA A 351 7.88 28.61 -12.45
N ILE A 352 7.90 28.93 -11.14
CA ILE A 352 8.16 30.29 -10.67
C ILE A 352 9.57 30.74 -11.07
N THR A 353 9.69 31.82 -11.84
CA THR A 353 10.98 32.39 -12.28
C THR A 353 11.35 33.66 -11.52
N SER A 354 10.36 34.45 -11.11
CA SER A 354 10.55 35.61 -10.25
C SER A 354 9.28 35.90 -9.45
N MET A 355 9.42 36.52 -8.28
CA MET A 355 8.29 36.86 -7.43
C MET A 355 8.55 38.10 -6.58
N GLY A 356 7.45 38.73 -6.17
CA GLY A 356 7.42 39.80 -5.19
C GLY A 356 6.21 39.67 -4.30
N ARG A 357 6.32 40.06 -3.03
CA ARG A 357 5.25 39.91 -2.04
C ARG A 357 5.04 41.15 -1.18
N ASP A 358 3.84 41.26 -0.65
CA ASP A 358 3.50 42.08 0.51
C ASP A 358 2.81 41.23 1.60
N ARG A 359 2.19 41.86 2.61
CA ARG A 359 1.55 41.13 3.74
C ARG A 359 0.40 40.19 3.33
N ARG A 360 -0.27 40.40 2.19
CA ARG A 360 -1.45 39.61 1.79
C ARG A 360 -1.50 39.29 0.29
N ARG A 361 -0.57 39.80 -0.50
CA ARG A 361 -0.60 39.72 -1.97
C ARG A 361 0.76 39.29 -2.50
N VAL A 362 0.73 38.50 -3.56
CA VAL A 362 1.92 37.96 -4.22
C VAL A 362 1.80 38.16 -5.72
N PHE A 363 2.89 38.61 -6.33
CA PHE A 363 3.08 38.63 -7.77
C PHE A 363 4.17 37.61 -8.11
N GLY A 364 3.94 36.80 -9.15
CA GLY A 364 4.93 35.87 -9.65
C GLY A 364 4.92 35.74 -11.17
N GLN A 365 6.08 35.69 -11.79
CA GLN A 365 6.24 35.21 -13.16
C GLN A 365 6.37 33.68 -13.10
N VAL A 366 5.52 32.98 -13.86
CA VAL A 366 5.51 31.52 -13.93
C VAL A 366 5.72 31.06 -15.37
N GLU A 367 6.70 30.21 -15.61
CA GLU A 367 7.06 29.67 -16.93
C GLU A 367 7.51 28.22 -16.80
N LEU A 368 6.89 27.33 -17.57
CA LEU A 368 7.31 25.94 -17.64
C LEU A 368 8.67 25.81 -18.34
N SER A 369 9.49 24.90 -17.86
CA SER A 369 10.78 24.56 -18.46
C SER A 369 10.84 23.09 -18.89
N GLY A 370 11.89 22.71 -19.63
CA GLY A 370 12.18 21.32 -19.96
C GLY A 370 11.07 20.59 -20.72
N GLN A 371 10.73 19.39 -20.29
CA GLN A 371 9.70 18.54 -20.92
C GLN A 371 8.29 19.09 -20.71
N ALA A 372 7.98 19.62 -19.51
CA ALA A 372 6.67 20.20 -19.21
C ALA A 372 6.31 21.36 -20.15
N SER A 373 7.29 22.18 -20.53
CA SER A 373 7.09 23.26 -21.52
C SER A 373 6.74 22.73 -22.91
N ARG A 374 7.38 21.63 -23.34
CA ARG A 374 7.10 20.99 -24.64
C ARG A 374 5.73 20.31 -24.68
N ASP A 375 5.28 19.78 -23.55
CA ASP A 375 3.98 19.12 -23.42
C ASP A 375 2.83 20.09 -23.10
N ALA A 376 3.11 21.37 -22.80
CA ALA A 376 2.12 22.35 -22.36
C ALA A 376 0.90 22.45 -23.29
N GLY A 377 1.10 22.36 -24.61
CA GLY A 377 0.01 22.40 -25.60
C GLY A 377 -0.92 21.19 -25.62
N ARG A 378 -0.56 20.10 -24.91
CA ARG A 378 -1.40 18.90 -24.75
C ARG A 378 -2.34 18.98 -23.55
N TYR A 379 -2.11 19.94 -22.66
CA TYR A 379 -2.93 20.24 -21.50
C TYR A 379 -3.76 21.50 -21.75
N LEU A 380 -4.82 21.66 -20.98
CA LEU A 380 -5.56 22.91 -20.91
C LEU A 380 -4.74 23.94 -20.13
N MET A 381 -4.29 23.57 -18.93
CA MET A 381 -3.22 24.24 -18.21
C MET A 381 -2.39 23.15 -17.53
N HIS A 382 -1.09 23.05 -17.86
CA HIS A 382 -0.25 21.98 -17.31
C HIS A 382 -0.32 21.99 -15.76
N PRO A 383 -0.55 20.85 -15.10
CA PRO A 383 -0.73 20.81 -13.64
C PRO A 383 0.43 21.44 -12.88
N GLY A 384 1.68 21.24 -13.32
CA GLY A 384 2.84 21.90 -12.73
C GLY A 384 2.83 23.44 -12.81
N LEU A 385 2.25 24.03 -13.86
CA LEU A 385 2.11 25.49 -13.98
C LEU A 385 1.02 26.02 -13.03
N LEU A 386 -0.14 25.35 -13.01
CA LEU A 386 -1.24 25.71 -12.12
C LEU A 386 -0.85 25.54 -10.65
N ASP A 387 -0.12 24.47 -10.34
CA ASP A 387 0.43 24.23 -9.01
C ASP A 387 1.46 25.30 -8.62
N SER A 388 2.34 25.72 -9.53
CA SER A 388 3.23 26.87 -9.27
C SER A 388 2.49 28.18 -8.96
N CYS A 389 1.28 28.41 -9.52
CA CYS A 389 0.42 29.53 -9.09
C CYS A 389 -0.08 29.36 -7.65
N ILE A 390 -0.46 28.14 -7.25
CA ILE A 390 -0.86 27.81 -5.88
C ILE A 390 0.33 27.94 -4.92
N GLN A 391 1.52 27.50 -5.34
CA GLN A 391 2.75 27.59 -4.56
C GLN A 391 3.05 29.03 -4.16
N LEU A 392 2.74 30.05 -4.97
CA LEU A 392 2.97 31.47 -4.62
C LEU A 392 2.27 31.90 -3.32
N ILE A 393 1.19 31.23 -2.90
CA ILE A 393 0.50 31.50 -1.62
C ILE A 393 1.46 31.32 -0.44
N GLY A 394 2.36 30.33 -0.51
CA GLY A 394 3.39 30.07 0.51
C GLY A 394 4.30 31.28 0.77
N ALA A 395 4.47 32.19 -0.18
CA ALA A 395 5.28 33.39 0.00
C ALA A 395 4.80 34.29 1.15
N VAL A 396 3.50 34.25 1.47
CA VAL A 396 2.90 35.05 2.55
C VAL A 396 2.98 34.33 3.89
N LEU A 397 3.15 33.00 3.90
CA LEU A 397 2.90 32.14 5.06
C LEU A 397 4.16 31.65 5.76
N LEU A 398 5.28 31.57 5.03
CA LEU A 398 6.48 30.85 5.50
C LEU A 398 7.44 31.67 6.38
N ASP A 399 7.03 32.88 6.79
CA ASP A 399 7.74 33.70 7.79
C ASP A 399 7.38 33.32 9.25
N ASP A 400 6.45 32.36 9.43
CA ASP A 400 5.97 31.89 10.75
C ASP A 400 6.93 30.85 11.38
N GLU A 401 7.13 30.90 12.71
CA GLU A 401 8.11 30.05 13.41
C GLU A 401 7.77 28.55 13.33
N GLU A 402 6.47 28.20 13.26
CA GLU A 402 6.00 26.82 13.21
C GLU A 402 6.12 26.13 11.84
N LYS A 403 6.39 26.90 10.76
CA LYS A 403 6.60 26.39 9.39
C LYS A 403 5.57 25.34 8.89
N PRO A 404 4.27 25.63 8.94
CA PRO A 404 3.21 24.68 8.53
C PRO A 404 3.19 24.38 7.02
N THR A 405 2.88 23.13 6.66
CA THR A 405 2.58 22.69 5.29
C THR A 405 1.08 22.72 5.04
N TYR A 406 0.64 23.24 3.89
CA TYR A 406 -0.77 23.30 3.51
C TYR A 406 -1.04 22.52 2.22
N LEU A 407 -2.22 21.91 2.11
CA LEU A 407 -2.71 21.31 0.87
C LEU A 407 -4.05 21.93 0.45
N PRO A 408 -4.31 22.10 -0.86
CA PRO A 408 -5.62 22.48 -1.35
C PRO A 408 -6.70 21.44 -1.01
N VAL A 409 -7.84 21.90 -0.51
CA VAL A 409 -8.99 21.05 -0.14
C VAL A 409 -10.29 21.44 -0.85
N GLY A 410 -10.32 22.59 -1.52
CA GLY A 410 -11.49 23.01 -2.28
C GLY A 410 -11.28 24.29 -3.07
N ILE A 411 -12.17 24.56 -4.03
CA ILE A 411 -12.18 25.75 -4.88
C ILE A 411 -13.62 26.20 -5.08
N GLY A 412 -13.90 27.48 -4.80
CA GLY A 412 -15.18 28.10 -5.12
C GLY A 412 -15.42 28.15 -6.64
N SER A 413 -14.43 28.60 -7.41
CA SER A 413 -14.45 28.49 -8.86
C SER A 413 -13.11 28.50 -9.57
N TYR A 414 -13.06 27.81 -10.71
CA TYR A 414 -11.97 27.87 -11.69
C TYR A 414 -12.52 28.14 -13.10
N ASP A 415 -12.02 29.22 -13.70
CA ASP A 415 -12.39 29.69 -15.03
C ASP A 415 -11.15 29.71 -15.92
N LEU A 416 -11.16 28.94 -17.01
CA LEU A 416 -10.11 28.90 -18.02
C LEU A 416 -10.56 29.60 -19.30
N PHE A 417 -9.84 30.64 -19.71
CA PHE A 417 -10.18 31.47 -20.86
C PHE A 417 -9.41 31.05 -22.12
N ARG A 418 -8.16 30.59 -21.97
CA ARG A 418 -7.33 30.09 -23.08
C ARG A 418 -6.60 28.81 -22.68
N PRO A 419 -6.68 27.72 -23.47
CA PRO A 419 -5.94 26.48 -23.19
C PRO A 419 -4.48 26.57 -23.68
N GLY A 420 -3.67 25.56 -23.33
CA GLY A 420 -2.28 25.42 -23.79
C GLY A 420 -1.33 26.44 -23.17
N ILE A 421 -1.60 26.87 -21.93
CA ILE A 421 -0.80 27.88 -21.25
C ILE A 421 0.56 27.28 -20.85
N SER A 422 1.65 27.89 -21.33
CA SER A 422 3.04 27.53 -20.97
C SER A 422 3.69 28.48 -19.96
N GLY A 423 3.11 29.66 -19.76
CA GLY A 423 3.59 30.64 -18.79
C GLY A 423 2.70 31.89 -18.72
N GLY A 424 3.00 32.77 -17.76
CA GLY A 424 2.28 34.01 -17.55
C GLY A 424 2.65 34.71 -16.25
N ARG A 425 1.99 35.84 -16.01
CA ARG A 425 2.07 36.62 -14.76
C ARG A 425 0.92 36.21 -13.84
N CYS A 426 1.24 35.70 -12.66
CA CYS A 426 0.26 35.29 -11.66
C CYS A 426 0.16 36.33 -10.54
N PHE A 427 -1.07 36.69 -10.18
CA PHE A 427 -1.38 37.59 -9.09
C PHE A 427 -2.27 36.87 -8.09
N VAL A 428 -1.82 36.81 -6.84
CA VAL A 428 -2.44 36.05 -5.77
C VAL A 428 -2.82 36.98 -4.63
N SER A 429 -4.02 36.81 -4.09
CA SER A 429 -4.49 37.42 -2.85
C SER A 429 -4.75 36.32 -1.82
N VAL A 430 -4.26 36.50 -0.60
CA VAL A 430 -4.34 35.53 0.49
C VAL A 430 -5.11 36.13 1.67
N ASN A 431 -6.12 35.40 2.14
CA ASN A 431 -6.92 35.72 3.31
C ASN A 431 -6.83 34.56 4.32
N THR A 432 -6.31 34.85 5.51
CA THR A 432 -6.08 33.87 6.58
C THR A 432 -7.22 33.92 7.61
N SER A 433 -7.69 32.75 8.07
CA SER A 433 -8.61 32.67 9.22
C SER A 433 -7.89 33.05 10.53
N PRO A 434 -8.62 33.51 11.58
CA PRO A 434 -8.02 33.91 12.85
C PRO A 434 -7.24 32.80 13.58
N ASP A 435 -7.59 31.53 13.34
CA ASP A 435 -7.00 30.34 13.95
C ASP A 435 -5.87 29.71 13.10
N GLY A 436 -5.61 30.24 11.89
CA GLY A 436 -4.57 29.75 10.98
C GLY A 436 -4.81 28.33 10.43
N SER A 437 -5.95 27.69 10.71
CA SER A 437 -6.23 26.30 10.32
C SER A 437 -6.58 26.16 8.83
N THR A 438 -7.24 27.17 8.28
CA THR A 438 -7.74 27.22 6.91
C THR A 438 -7.40 28.54 6.24
N LEU A 439 -6.90 28.47 5.01
CA LEU A 439 -6.56 29.64 4.22
C LEU A 439 -7.49 29.74 3.02
N THR A 440 -7.87 30.96 2.66
CA THR A 440 -8.62 31.23 1.43
C THR A 440 -7.80 32.12 0.52
N SER A 441 -7.76 31.81 -0.77
CA SER A 441 -6.99 32.56 -1.75
C SER A 441 -7.70 32.68 -3.09
N ASP A 442 -7.47 33.81 -3.76
CA ASP A 442 -7.89 34.06 -5.13
C ASP A 442 -6.65 34.35 -5.96
N PHE A 443 -6.61 33.88 -7.21
CA PHE A 443 -5.55 34.28 -8.14
C PHE A 443 -6.00 34.39 -9.59
N VAL A 444 -5.27 35.21 -10.34
CA VAL A 444 -5.45 35.40 -11.79
C VAL A 444 -4.11 35.21 -12.51
N VAL A 445 -4.16 34.58 -13.68
CA VAL A 445 -3.01 34.38 -14.56
C VAL A 445 -3.20 35.22 -15.82
N LEU A 446 -2.27 36.13 -16.08
CA LEU A 446 -2.27 37.04 -17.23
C LEU A 446 -1.19 36.66 -18.24
N GLY A 447 -1.54 36.70 -19.51
CA GLY A 447 -0.61 36.53 -20.63
C GLY A 447 0.05 37.84 -21.04
N GLU A 448 0.51 37.89 -22.30
CA GLU A 448 0.95 39.12 -22.93
C GLU A 448 -0.21 40.13 -23.01
N GLN A 449 0.11 41.43 -22.93
CA GLN A 449 -0.86 42.52 -23.02
C GLN A 449 -1.99 42.47 -21.97
N ASP A 450 -1.72 41.88 -20.79
CA ASP A 450 -2.67 41.76 -19.67
C ASP A 450 -3.95 40.97 -19.98
N VAL A 451 -3.91 40.09 -20.98
CA VAL A 451 -5.03 39.19 -21.29
C VAL A 451 -5.17 38.13 -20.20
N VAL A 452 -6.36 38.01 -19.61
CA VAL A 452 -6.67 36.97 -18.62
C VAL A 452 -6.66 35.59 -19.29
N LEU A 453 -5.83 34.68 -18.78
CA LEU A 453 -5.70 33.31 -19.26
C LEU A 453 -6.49 32.32 -18.39
N ALA A 454 -6.40 32.47 -17.07
CA ALA A 454 -7.11 31.65 -16.09
C ALA A 454 -7.39 32.44 -14.81
N GLN A 455 -8.43 32.05 -14.08
CA GLN A 455 -8.80 32.63 -12.78
C GLN A 455 -9.26 31.54 -11.82
N VAL A 456 -8.78 31.63 -10.57
CA VAL A 456 -9.25 30.83 -9.43
C VAL A 456 -9.80 31.77 -8.38
N SER A 457 -10.95 31.41 -7.80
CA SER A 457 -11.55 32.14 -6.68
C SER A 457 -12.03 31.18 -5.59
N GLY A 458 -11.83 31.56 -4.34
CA GLY A 458 -12.16 30.77 -3.17
C GLY A 458 -11.36 29.48 -3.07
N LEU A 459 -10.07 29.47 -3.44
CA LEU A 459 -9.19 28.34 -3.18
C LEU A 459 -9.02 28.18 -1.67
N GLN A 460 -9.37 27.02 -1.14
CA GLN A 460 -9.26 26.67 0.26
C GLN A 460 -8.05 25.76 0.45
N LEU A 461 -7.17 26.11 1.40
CA LEU A 461 -6.05 25.28 1.81
C LEU A 461 -6.14 24.93 3.28
N ARG A 462 -5.78 23.70 3.63
CA ARG A 462 -5.80 23.18 5.00
C ARG A 462 -4.40 22.73 5.42
N ARG A 463 -4.04 23.02 6.68
CA ARG A 463 -2.77 22.57 7.28
C ARG A 463 -2.74 21.04 7.35
N VAL A 464 -1.61 20.43 7.01
CA VAL A 464 -1.40 18.97 7.08
C VAL A 464 -0.17 18.60 7.90
N THR A 465 -0.18 17.41 8.47
CA THR A 465 0.94 16.83 9.24
C THR A 465 1.41 15.53 8.60
N ARG A 466 2.65 15.13 8.89
CA ARG A 466 3.21 13.85 8.39
C ARG A 466 2.38 12.65 8.84
N ALA A 467 1.85 12.67 10.07
CA ALA A 467 0.96 11.62 10.58
C ALA A 467 -0.36 11.55 9.78
N GLY A 468 -0.94 12.71 9.43
CA GLY A 468 -2.14 12.77 8.58
C GLY A 468 -1.93 12.17 7.20
N LEU A 469 -0.78 12.45 6.56
CA LEU A 469 -0.47 11.89 5.23
C LEU A 469 -0.09 10.40 5.28
N SER A 470 0.57 9.93 6.35
CA SER A 470 0.84 8.49 6.56
C SER A 470 -0.46 7.69 6.58
N ASN A 471 -1.46 8.14 7.34
CA ASN A 471 -2.75 7.45 7.44
C ASN A 471 -3.45 7.31 6.08
N VAL A 472 -3.30 8.31 5.21
CA VAL A 472 -3.85 8.28 3.83
C VAL A 472 -3.01 7.37 2.92
N ALA A 473 -1.68 7.44 3.00
CA ALA A 473 -0.76 6.62 2.20
C ALA A 473 -0.87 5.13 2.51
N ASP A 474 -1.02 4.78 3.78
CA ASP A 474 -1.20 3.39 4.24
C ASP A 474 -2.63 2.88 3.97
N GLY A 475 -3.52 3.73 3.45
CA GLY A 475 -4.88 3.38 3.06
C GLY A 475 -5.73 2.78 4.18
N GLY A 476 -5.39 3.05 5.44
CA GLY A 476 -5.96 2.39 6.62
C GLY A 476 -5.61 0.90 6.77
N SER A 477 -4.71 0.36 5.94
CA SER A 477 -4.33 -1.06 5.93
C SER A 477 -2.81 -1.24 6.05
N GLY A 478 -2.25 -0.95 7.23
CA GLY A 478 -0.85 -1.27 7.57
C GLY A 478 -0.52 -2.77 7.62
N ILE A 479 -1.30 -3.64 6.96
CA ILE A 479 -1.30 -5.11 7.12
C ILE A 479 -1.18 -5.83 5.75
N GLN A 480 -0.95 -5.12 4.63
CA GLN A 480 -0.94 -5.79 3.31
C GLN A 480 0.26 -6.73 3.07
N ASN A 481 1.36 -6.58 3.83
CA ASN A 481 2.58 -7.39 3.67
C ASN A 481 2.87 -8.33 4.86
N THR A 482 1.92 -8.52 5.76
CA THR A 482 2.07 -9.49 6.86
C THR A 482 1.50 -10.84 6.43
N PHE A 483 2.22 -11.92 6.73
CA PHE A 483 1.79 -13.28 6.48
C PHE A 483 1.87 -14.08 7.78
N GLU A 484 1.02 -15.08 7.92
CA GLU A 484 1.08 -16.05 8.99
C GLU A 484 1.13 -17.47 8.45
N VAL A 485 1.74 -18.37 9.23
CA VAL A 485 1.71 -19.80 8.96
C VAL A 485 0.44 -20.36 9.59
N ALA A 486 -0.52 -20.76 8.75
CA ALA A 486 -1.71 -21.48 9.16
C ALA A 486 -1.45 -22.99 9.10
N TRP A 487 -1.93 -23.71 10.12
CA TRP A 487 -1.87 -25.16 10.17
C TRP A 487 -3.22 -25.76 9.82
N GLU A 488 -3.27 -26.52 8.73
CA GLU A 488 -4.50 -27.11 8.22
C GLU A 488 -4.52 -28.62 8.51
N ALA A 489 -5.63 -29.11 9.06
CA ALA A 489 -5.82 -30.55 9.26
C ALA A 489 -5.82 -31.27 7.91
N SER A 490 -5.05 -32.35 7.80
CA SER A 490 -4.84 -33.08 6.55
C SER A 490 -4.68 -34.57 6.82
N ALA A 491 -5.44 -35.41 6.11
CA ALA A 491 -5.31 -36.85 6.21
C ALA A 491 -3.91 -37.32 5.72
N PRO A 492 -3.35 -38.41 6.25
CA PRO A 492 -2.15 -39.03 5.69
C PRO A 492 -2.37 -39.41 4.21
N PRO A 493 -1.37 -39.18 3.34
CA PRO A 493 -1.49 -39.56 1.93
C PRO A 493 -1.65 -41.08 1.77
N ALA A 494 -2.33 -41.50 0.70
CA ALA A 494 -2.43 -42.91 0.34
C ALA A 494 -1.03 -43.49 0.10
N HIS A 495 -0.82 -44.73 0.54
CA HIS A 495 0.49 -45.39 0.43
C HIS A 495 0.98 -45.42 -1.02
N THR A 496 2.14 -44.81 -1.27
CA THR A 496 2.86 -44.91 -2.54
C THR A 496 3.95 -45.98 -2.45
N ASN A 497 4.55 -46.37 -3.59
CA ASN A 497 5.52 -47.48 -3.68
C ASN A 497 6.55 -47.46 -2.55
N ALA A 498 6.81 -48.63 -1.97
CA ALA A 498 7.69 -48.80 -0.82
C ALA A 498 9.10 -48.28 -1.11
N LEU A 499 9.63 -47.45 -0.22
CA LEU A 499 11.07 -47.25 -0.12
C LEU A 499 11.67 -48.53 0.45
N ASP A 500 12.63 -49.12 -0.27
CA ASP A 500 13.12 -50.47 0.01
C ASP A 500 14.11 -50.52 1.17
N HIS A 501 14.94 -49.48 1.35
CA HIS A 501 15.98 -49.42 2.36
C HIS A 501 15.97 -48.08 3.12
N TRP A 502 15.79 -48.18 4.44
CA TRP A 502 15.71 -47.09 5.39
C TRP A 502 16.91 -47.05 6.33
N LEU A 503 17.38 -45.84 6.60
CA LEU A 503 18.34 -45.53 7.65
C LEU A 503 17.63 -44.73 8.75
N ILE A 504 17.60 -45.25 9.97
CA ILE A 504 16.97 -44.59 11.11
C ILE A 504 18.08 -44.10 12.06
N LEU A 505 18.20 -42.78 12.20
CA LEU A 505 19.04 -42.19 13.24
C LEU A 505 18.18 -42.10 14.51
N ALA A 506 18.26 -43.14 15.33
CA ALA A 506 17.36 -43.35 16.46
C ALA A 506 17.75 -42.50 17.68
N ASP A 507 16.73 -41.96 18.34
CA ASP A 507 16.82 -41.27 19.63
C ASP A 507 17.05 -42.26 20.79
N ALA A 508 17.49 -41.74 21.92
CA ALA A 508 17.65 -42.49 23.16
C ALA A 508 16.31 -42.86 23.82
N GLY A 509 15.22 -42.15 23.48
CA GLY A 509 13.87 -42.38 24.00
C GLY A 509 13.11 -43.55 23.37
N GLY A 510 13.65 -44.16 22.31
CA GLY A 510 13.11 -45.36 21.67
C GLY A 510 12.00 -45.11 20.62
N VAL A 511 11.75 -43.86 20.23
CA VAL A 511 10.75 -43.56 19.18
C VAL A 511 11.24 -44.09 17.82
N GLY A 512 12.51 -43.85 17.50
CA GLY A 512 13.16 -44.35 16.29
C GLY A 512 13.20 -45.88 16.22
N ASP A 513 13.43 -46.55 17.35
CA ASP A 513 13.39 -48.02 17.42
C ASP A 513 11.98 -48.55 17.10
N ALA A 514 10.91 -47.94 17.64
CA ALA A 514 9.53 -48.34 17.34
C ALA A 514 9.15 -48.12 15.87
N VAL A 515 9.65 -47.05 15.24
CA VAL A 515 9.48 -46.81 13.80
C VAL A 515 10.26 -47.84 12.98
N ALA A 516 11.49 -48.18 13.38
CA ALA A 516 12.29 -49.20 12.74
C ALA A 516 11.59 -50.58 12.75
N ASP A 517 11.10 -51.01 13.90
CA ASP A 517 10.37 -52.28 14.06
C ASP A 517 9.14 -52.35 13.16
N SER A 518 8.36 -51.26 13.09
CA SER A 518 7.18 -51.19 12.22
C SER A 518 7.54 -51.27 10.74
N LEU A 519 8.59 -50.56 10.31
CA LEU A 519 9.06 -50.63 8.93
C LEU A 519 9.55 -52.05 8.57
N ILE A 520 10.24 -52.73 9.49
CA ILE A 520 10.65 -54.14 9.32
C ILE A 520 9.44 -55.05 9.14
N VAL A 521 8.39 -54.89 9.96
CA VAL A 521 7.14 -55.68 9.83
C VAL A 521 6.48 -55.47 8.47
N THR A 522 6.65 -54.30 7.85
CA THR A 522 6.12 -54.00 6.51
C THR A 522 7.00 -54.54 5.36
N GLY A 523 8.11 -55.21 5.67
CA GLY A 523 9.02 -55.83 4.72
C GLY A 523 10.17 -54.93 4.23
N ALA A 524 10.37 -53.76 4.84
CA ALA A 524 11.46 -52.87 4.47
C ALA A 524 12.79 -53.29 5.11
N PHE A 525 13.92 -53.06 4.42
CA PHE A 525 15.24 -53.17 5.03
C PHE A 525 15.51 -51.94 5.88
N VAL A 526 15.88 -52.13 7.15
CA VAL A 526 16.13 -51.03 8.08
C VAL A 526 17.51 -51.18 8.71
N SER A 527 18.28 -50.10 8.68
CA SER A 527 19.54 -49.94 9.38
C SER A 527 19.38 -48.87 10.46
N VAL A 528 19.72 -49.18 11.71
CA VAL A 528 19.59 -48.24 12.84
C VAL A 528 20.95 -47.69 13.24
N VAL A 529 21.04 -46.37 13.41
CA VAL A 529 22.25 -45.68 13.89
C VAL A 529 21.92 -44.90 15.16
N LYS A 530 22.71 -45.11 16.21
CA LYS A 530 22.58 -44.42 17.51
C LYS A 530 23.81 -43.56 17.79
N GLN A 531 23.64 -42.47 18.54
CA GLN A 531 24.76 -41.63 18.96
C GLN A 531 25.57 -42.30 20.09
N GLY A 532 26.89 -42.14 20.07
CA GLY A 532 27.79 -42.56 21.14
C GLY A 532 29.22 -42.04 20.95
N ALA A 533 30.10 -42.24 21.94
CA ALA A 533 31.46 -41.70 21.93
C ALA A 533 32.47 -42.47 21.03
N GLY A 534 32.02 -43.33 20.13
CA GLY A 534 32.87 -44.18 19.31
C GLY A 534 32.09 -45.01 18.30
N PHE A 535 32.80 -45.86 17.55
CA PHE A 535 32.21 -46.76 16.56
C PHE A 535 32.02 -48.18 17.11
N ALA A 536 30.78 -48.67 17.12
CA ALA A 536 30.47 -50.05 17.49
C ALA A 536 29.36 -50.63 16.61
N GLU A 537 29.48 -51.89 16.23
CA GLU A 537 28.42 -52.62 15.52
C GLU A 537 27.41 -53.22 16.51
N THR A 538 26.14 -53.18 16.15
CA THR A 538 25.01 -53.73 16.90
C THR A 538 24.21 -54.67 16.00
N PRO A 539 23.34 -55.55 16.55
CA PRO A 539 22.51 -56.42 15.73
C PRO A 539 21.66 -55.67 14.68
N ALA A 540 21.18 -54.47 15.03
CA ALA A 540 20.31 -53.63 14.21
C ALA A 540 21.05 -52.57 13.36
N GLY A 541 22.35 -52.34 13.57
CA GLY A 541 23.15 -51.34 12.85
C GLY A 541 24.37 -50.88 13.64
N TRP A 542 24.53 -49.57 13.92
CA TRP A 542 25.78 -49.02 14.48
C TRP A 542 25.56 -47.96 15.55
N ILE A 543 26.54 -47.82 16.44
CA ILE A 543 26.72 -46.66 17.31
C ILE A 543 27.85 -45.84 16.71
N ILE A 544 27.65 -44.53 16.54
CA ILE A 544 28.65 -43.61 15.99
C ILE A 544 28.78 -42.32 16.79
N ASP A 545 29.98 -41.76 16.79
CA ASP A 545 30.18 -40.34 17.10
C ASP A 545 29.77 -39.49 15.89
N PRO A 546 28.73 -38.63 16.00
CA PRO A 546 28.26 -37.81 14.89
C PRO A 546 29.31 -36.78 14.42
N LEU A 547 30.29 -36.43 15.25
CA LEU A 547 31.33 -35.46 14.92
C LEU A 547 32.46 -36.07 14.09
N GLU A 548 32.57 -37.40 14.01
CA GLU A 548 33.65 -38.11 13.33
C GLU A 548 33.23 -38.57 11.92
N PRO A 549 33.69 -37.92 10.83
CA PRO A 549 33.25 -38.22 9.46
C PRO A 549 33.56 -39.66 9.01
N ALA A 550 34.62 -40.27 9.54
CA ALA A 550 34.96 -41.64 9.22
C ALA A 550 33.89 -42.63 9.70
N HIS A 551 33.22 -42.36 10.83
CA HIS A 551 32.18 -43.23 11.36
C HIS A 551 30.95 -43.27 10.45
N TRP A 552 30.55 -42.11 9.91
CA TRP A 552 29.46 -42.01 8.92
C TRP A 552 29.76 -42.81 7.66
N SER A 553 30.96 -42.63 7.10
CA SER A 553 31.39 -43.31 5.88
C SER A 553 31.37 -44.85 6.06
N HIS A 554 31.83 -45.35 7.20
CA HIS A 554 31.81 -46.78 7.52
C HIS A 554 30.38 -47.31 7.72
N ALA A 555 29.55 -46.61 8.51
CA ALA A 555 28.17 -47.02 8.76
C ALA A 555 27.35 -47.09 7.47
N PHE A 556 27.48 -46.11 6.57
CA PHE A 556 26.75 -46.08 5.30
C PHE A 556 27.23 -47.14 4.31
N ALA A 557 28.54 -47.34 4.20
CA ALA A 557 29.11 -48.40 3.37
C ALA A 557 28.66 -49.79 3.85
N ALA A 558 28.64 -50.00 5.17
CA ALA A 558 28.19 -51.25 5.78
C ALA A 558 26.66 -51.46 5.59
N ALA A 559 25.85 -50.42 5.78
CA ALA A 559 24.39 -50.46 5.54
C ALA A 559 24.06 -50.84 4.10
N THR A 560 24.73 -50.21 3.13
CA THR A 560 24.53 -50.48 1.70
C THR A 560 24.96 -51.91 1.35
N LYS A 561 26.08 -52.40 1.91
CA LYS A 561 26.57 -53.76 1.67
C LYS A 561 25.67 -54.84 2.29
N ARG A 562 25.03 -54.56 3.43
CA ARG A 562 24.20 -55.53 4.18
C ARG A 562 22.94 -55.96 3.41
N CYS A 563 22.34 -55.07 2.62
CA CYS A 563 21.14 -55.35 1.83
C CYS A 563 21.39 -55.38 0.30
N GLY A 564 22.56 -54.92 -0.17
CA GLY A 564 22.85 -54.81 -1.60
C GLY A 564 22.08 -53.71 -2.33
N GLN A 565 21.39 -52.83 -1.58
CA GLN A 565 20.55 -51.75 -2.09
C GLN A 565 21.00 -50.39 -1.53
N ALA A 566 20.89 -49.35 -2.35
CA ALA A 566 21.15 -47.98 -1.90
C ALA A 566 20.11 -47.54 -0.87
N ILE A 567 20.52 -46.70 0.09
CA ILE A 567 19.60 -46.09 1.06
C ILE A 567 18.68 -45.11 0.32
N THR A 568 17.37 -45.25 0.51
CA THR A 568 16.36 -44.44 -0.19
C THR A 568 15.57 -43.53 0.74
N GLY A 569 15.55 -43.84 2.05
CA GLY A 569 14.94 -43.00 3.08
C GLY A 569 15.81 -42.90 4.33
N ILE A 570 15.88 -41.70 4.91
CA ILE A 570 16.66 -41.41 6.12
C ILE A 570 15.76 -40.65 7.10
N VAL A 571 15.54 -41.18 8.30
CA VAL A 571 14.74 -40.50 9.33
C VAL A 571 15.62 -40.20 10.53
N SER A 572 15.71 -38.92 10.91
CA SER A 572 16.51 -38.47 12.04
C SER A 572 15.64 -38.07 13.23
N PHE A 573 15.80 -38.80 14.33
CA PHE A 573 15.18 -38.53 15.63
C PHE A 573 16.15 -37.85 16.61
N TRP A 574 17.40 -37.62 16.22
CA TRP A 574 18.42 -37.09 17.13
C TRP A 574 18.12 -35.69 17.70
N ALA A 575 17.33 -34.87 17.01
CA ALA A 575 16.93 -33.58 17.55
C ALA A 575 16.06 -33.74 18.81
N ILE A 576 15.21 -34.78 18.90
CA ILE A 576 14.30 -34.97 20.03
C ILE A 576 14.98 -35.51 21.31
N ASP A 577 16.27 -35.86 21.24
CA ASP A 577 17.07 -36.18 22.44
C ASP A 577 17.34 -34.95 23.32
N SER A 578 17.13 -33.74 22.79
CA SER A 578 17.37 -32.48 23.48
C SER A 578 16.11 -31.63 23.53
N VAL A 579 15.36 -31.72 24.64
CA VAL A 579 14.20 -30.86 24.93
C VAL A 579 14.52 -29.86 26.03
N GLN A 580 13.71 -28.81 26.16
CA GLN A 580 13.84 -27.84 27.23
C GLN A 580 13.60 -28.54 28.58
N THR A 581 14.61 -28.49 29.44
CA THR A 581 14.58 -29.03 30.81
C THR A 581 14.79 -27.95 31.87
N SER A 582 15.14 -26.73 31.46
CA SER A 582 15.47 -25.59 32.30
C SER A 582 15.19 -24.29 31.54
N GLU A 583 14.86 -23.21 32.25
CA GLU A 583 14.70 -21.86 31.71
C GLU A 583 16.00 -21.03 31.78
N GLU A 584 17.02 -21.52 32.50
CA GLU A 584 18.34 -20.88 32.59
C GLU A 584 19.05 -20.80 31.22
N PRO A 585 19.56 -19.62 30.80
CA PRO A 585 20.17 -19.41 29.49
C PRO A 585 21.30 -20.38 29.13
N ASP A 586 22.22 -20.66 30.06
CA ASP A 586 23.39 -21.54 29.81
C ASP A 586 22.96 -22.99 29.53
N HIS A 587 21.91 -23.46 30.22
CA HIS A 587 21.36 -24.80 29.98
C HIS A 587 20.68 -24.89 28.62
N ILE A 588 20.01 -23.82 28.18
CA ILE A 588 19.38 -23.72 26.85
C ILE A 588 20.45 -23.73 25.76
N GLU A 589 21.52 -22.93 25.89
CA GLU A 589 22.61 -22.90 24.91
C GLU A 589 23.28 -24.28 24.77
N ALA A 590 23.57 -24.94 25.89
CA ALA A 590 24.15 -26.28 25.86
C ALA A 590 23.19 -27.31 25.21
N ALA A 591 21.88 -27.18 25.42
CA ALA A 591 20.87 -28.02 24.79
C ALA A 591 20.73 -27.73 23.28
N HIS A 592 20.80 -26.47 22.85
CA HIS A 592 20.86 -26.11 21.43
C HIS A 592 22.05 -26.75 20.75
N ARG A 593 23.23 -26.68 21.36
CA ARG A 593 24.44 -27.29 20.80
C ARG A 593 24.25 -28.80 20.56
N ARG A 594 23.75 -29.52 21.56
CA ARG A 594 23.48 -30.96 21.48
C ARG A 594 22.41 -31.31 20.43
N ALA A 595 21.43 -30.45 20.20
CA ALA A 595 20.42 -30.65 19.17
C ALA A 595 20.93 -30.34 17.75
N LEU A 596 21.63 -29.22 17.58
CA LEU A 596 21.93 -28.64 16.26
C LEU A 596 23.22 -29.20 15.64
N GLU A 597 24.28 -29.46 16.42
CA GLU A 597 25.54 -29.98 15.87
C GLU A 597 25.33 -31.32 15.14
N PRO A 598 24.69 -32.36 15.73
CA PRO A 598 24.44 -33.61 15.04
C PRO A 598 23.61 -33.47 13.76
N MET A 599 22.70 -32.48 13.69
CA MET A 599 21.92 -32.19 12.49
C MET A 599 22.78 -31.66 11.34
N VAL A 600 23.73 -30.76 11.63
CA VAL A 600 24.69 -30.27 10.63
C VAL A 600 25.56 -31.41 10.13
N HIS A 601 26.04 -32.28 11.02
CA HIS A 601 26.84 -33.43 10.64
C HIS A 601 26.04 -34.46 9.83
N THR A 602 24.79 -34.70 10.19
CA THR A 602 23.86 -35.54 9.41
C THR A 602 23.69 -34.99 8.00
N ALA A 603 23.40 -33.70 7.85
CA ALA A 603 23.20 -33.06 6.55
C ALA A 603 24.45 -33.18 5.65
N ARG A 604 25.64 -32.95 6.21
CA ARG A 604 26.91 -33.10 5.49
C ARG A 604 27.17 -34.54 5.05
N ALA A 605 26.90 -35.51 5.93
CA ALA A 605 27.14 -36.91 5.64
C ALA A 605 26.26 -37.44 4.51
N VAL A 606 25.04 -36.91 4.37
CA VAL A 606 24.07 -37.39 3.38
C VAL A 606 23.93 -36.48 2.16
N ALA A 607 24.65 -35.35 2.10
CA ALA A 607 24.50 -34.30 1.08
C ALA A 607 24.47 -34.81 -0.38
N ASP A 608 25.34 -35.78 -0.70
CA ASP A 608 25.49 -36.34 -2.06
C ASP A 608 24.56 -37.54 -2.34
N MET A 609 23.72 -37.92 -1.38
CA MET A 609 22.83 -39.08 -1.51
C MET A 609 21.55 -38.73 -2.28
N SER A 610 21.05 -39.69 -3.06
CA SER A 610 19.71 -39.61 -3.67
C SER A 610 18.67 -40.30 -2.78
N ALA A 611 18.51 -39.80 -1.56
CA ALA A 611 17.60 -40.32 -0.54
C ALA A 611 16.62 -39.24 -0.09
N ARG A 612 15.49 -39.62 0.50
CA ARG A 612 14.58 -38.66 1.17
C ARG A 612 14.97 -38.52 2.65
N LEU A 613 15.13 -37.30 3.15
CA LEU A 613 15.48 -37.01 4.54
C LEU A 613 14.27 -36.49 5.32
N TRP A 614 13.95 -37.13 6.44
CA TRP A 614 12.99 -36.65 7.43
C TRP A 614 13.72 -36.22 8.70
N ILE A 615 13.47 -35.01 9.16
CA ILE A 615 13.96 -34.51 10.45
C ILE A 615 12.77 -34.39 11.38
N ILE A 616 12.86 -35.08 12.52
CA ILE A 616 11.82 -35.17 13.53
C ILE A 616 12.16 -34.20 14.66
N THR A 617 11.19 -33.37 15.03
CA THR A 617 11.24 -32.45 16.18
C THR A 617 10.05 -32.72 17.08
N ARG A 618 10.00 -32.13 18.28
CA ARG A 618 8.87 -32.29 19.21
C ARG A 618 8.45 -30.95 19.79
N GLY A 619 7.19 -30.56 19.65
CA GLY A 619 6.67 -29.31 20.20
C GLY A 619 7.40 -28.05 19.72
N SER A 620 8.04 -28.06 18.55
CA SER A 620 8.86 -26.94 18.07
C SER A 620 8.05 -25.73 17.59
N GLN A 621 6.77 -25.91 17.25
CA GLN A 621 5.91 -24.87 16.69
C GLN A 621 4.53 -24.80 17.37
N PRO A 622 3.94 -23.59 17.51
CA PRO A 622 2.55 -23.44 17.93
C PRO A 622 1.62 -23.84 16.77
N VAL A 623 0.87 -24.92 16.96
CA VAL A 623 -0.08 -25.44 15.94
C VAL A 623 -1.52 -25.17 16.36
N ASP A 624 -1.82 -25.38 17.64
CA ASP A 624 -3.13 -25.25 18.26
C ASP A 624 -3.10 -24.30 19.48
N GLY A 625 -2.17 -23.33 19.47
CA GLY A 625 -1.91 -22.42 20.58
C GLY A 625 -0.99 -22.99 21.67
N SER A 626 -0.40 -24.16 21.45
CA SER A 626 0.62 -24.74 22.34
C SER A 626 1.87 -23.84 22.44
N THR A 627 2.43 -23.70 23.64
CA THR A 627 3.73 -23.06 23.84
C THR A 627 4.83 -23.91 23.19
N PRO A 628 5.65 -23.35 22.29
CA PRO A 628 6.74 -24.09 21.66
C PRO A 628 7.92 -24.32 22.62
N ASP A 629 8.61 -25.44 22.45
CA ASP A 629 9.87 -25.76 23.14
C ASP A 629 11.03 -24.93 22.55
N LEU A 630 11.73 -24.21 23.42
CA LEU A 630 12.78 -23.25 23.02
C LEU A 630 14.02 -23.93 22.44
N VAL A 631 14.26 -25.22 22.73
CA VAL A 631 15.37 -26.00 22.16
C VAL A 631 15.01 -26.55 20.78
N GLN A 632 13.75 -26.96 20.61
CA GLN A 632 13.25 -27.58 19.39
C GLN A 632 12.93 -26.58 18.28
N GLY A 633 12.56 -25.34 18.62
CA GLY A 633 12.32 -24.26 17.65
C GLY A 633 13.48 -24.03 16.67
N PRO A 634 14.72 -23.83 17.15
CA PRO A 634 15.90 -23.71 16.29
C PRO A 634 16.20 -24.97 15.46
N ALA A 635 15.94 -26.17 15.99
CA ALA A 635 16.10 -27.41 15.23
C ALA A 635 15.15 -27.47 14.04
N TRP A 636 13.88 -27.07 14.22
CA TRP A 636 12.93 -26.93 13.12
C TRP A 636 13.38 -25.93 12.05
N ALA A 637 13.97 -24.80 12.48
CA ALA A 637 14.51 -23.80 11.57
C ALA A 637 15.71 -24.33 10.77
N LEU A 638 16.68 -24.96 11.44
CA LEU A 638 17.87 -25.55 10.79
C LEU A 638 17.48 -26.67 9.81
N ALA A 639 16.50 -27.50 10.16
CA ALA A 639 15.95 -28.48 9.23
C ALA A 639 15.39 -27.84 7.95
N GLY A 640 14.82 -26.63 8.06
CA GLY A 640 14.37 -25.85 6.92
C GLY A 640 15.52 -25.36 6.03
N VAL A 641 16.64 -24.95 6.64
CA VAL A 641 17.86 -24.57 5.92
C VAL A 641 18.45 -25.78 5.19
N ILE A 642 18.55 -26.93 5.86
CA ILE A 642 19.04 -28.19 5.25
C ILE A 642 18.19 -28.56 4.03
N ALA A 643 16.86 -28.48 4.14
CA ALA A 643 15.95 -28.77 3.03
C ALA A 643 16.12 -27.81 1.84
N ALA A 644 16.47 -26.54 2.10
CA ALA A 644 16.72 -25.53 1.08
C ALA A 644 18.10 -25.67 0.41
N GLU A 645 19.15 -25.95 1.19
CA GLU A 645 20.52 -26.11 0.69
C GLU A 645 20.73 -27.44 -0.07
N TYR A 646 20.03 -28.50 0.34
CA TYR A 646 20.17 -29.84 -0.23
C TYR A 646 18.83 -30.35 -0.82
N PRO A 647 18.33 -29.75 -1.91
CA PRO A 647 17.00 -30.08 -2.47
C PRO A 647 16.90 -31.52 -2.99
N THR A 648 18.03 -32.15 -3.36
CA THR A 648 18.12 -33.57 -3.75
C THR A 648 17.64 -34.51 -2.64
N LEU A 649 17.76 -34.09 -1.37
CA LEU A 649 17.32 -34.84 -0.20
C LEU A 649 15.82 -34.77 0.04
N ARG A 650 15.08 -33.89 -0.67
CA ARG A 650 13.64 -33.70 -0.49
C ARG A 650 13.25 -33.61 0.99
N GLY A 651 13.97 -32.76 1.74
CA GLY A 651 13.91 -32.66 3.19
C GLY A 651 12.49 -32.38 3.70
N VAL A 652 12.02 -33.22 4.62
CA VAL A 652 10.70 -33.08 5.27
C VAL A 652 10.91 -32.86 6.76
N ARG A 653 10.17 -31.89 7.31
CA ARG A 653 10.13 -31.61 8.74
C ARG A 653 8.84 -32.15 9.32
N ILE A 654 8.95 -32.96 10.37
CA ILE A 654 7.80 -33.47 11.11
C ILE A 654 7.94 -33.07 12.58
N ASP A 655 6.98 -32.33 13.09
CA ASP A 655 6.94 -31.91 14.49
C ASP A 655 5.94 -32.76 15.27
N LEU A 656 6.45 -33.54 16.22
CA LEU A 656 5.66 -34.42 17.08
C LEU A 656 4.96 -33.63 18.19
N ASP A 657 3.99 -34.27 18.83
CA ASP A 657 3.19 -33.65 19.87
C ASP A 657 4.03 -33.44 21.14
N PRO A 658 3.93 -32.31 21.85
CA PRO A 658 4.66 -32.11 23.10
C PRO A 658 4.33 -33.16 24.18
N ALA A 659 3.13 -33.76 24.18
CA ALA A 659 2.64 -34.65 25.24
C ALA A 659 2.72 -36.16 24.94
N THR A 660 3.29 -36.57 23.79
CA THR A 660 3.44 -37.99 23.36
C THR A 660 2.13 -38.83 23.51
N PRO A 661 1.04 -38.47 22.81
CA PRO A 661 -0.24 -39.14 22.98
C PRO A 661 -0.25 -40.58 22.44
N PRO A 662 -1.13 -41.46 22.97
CA PRO A 662 -1.30 -42.81 22.43
C PRO A 662 -1.62 -42.79 20.93
N GLY A 663 -0.92 -43.62 20.15
CA GLY A 663 -1.11 -43.72 18.70
C GLY A 663 -0.27 -42.76 17.85
N GLU A 664 0.53 -41.87 18.47
CA GLU A 664 1.48 -40.98 17.75
C GLU A 664 2.39 -41.75 16.79
N ALA A 665 2.97 -42.87 17.24
CA ALA A 665 3.85 -43.70 16.43
C ALA A 665 3.16 -44.21 15.16
N ASN A 666 1.91 -44.70 15.25
CA ASN A 666 1.16 -45.19 14.09
C ASN A 666 0.89 -44.07 13.08
N LEU A 667 0.53 -42.88 13.55
CA LEU A 667 0.30 -41.72 12.69
C LEU A 667 1.59 -41.24 12.01
N LEU A 668 2.71 -41.26 12.75
CA LEU A 668 4.03 -40.97 12.21
C LEU A 668 4.41 -41.96 11.11
N ILE A 669 4.24 -43.27 11.35
CA ILE A 669 4.52 -44.32 10.36
C ILE A 669 3.67 -44.14 9.10
N GLN A 670 2.38 -43.86 9.23
CA GLN A 670 1.51 -43.57 8.09
C GLN A 670 2.00 -42.34 7.30
N THR A 671 2.43 -41.30 8.01
CA THR A 671 2.96 -40.06 7.43
C THR A 671 4.27 -40.31 6.66
N LEU A 672 5.19 -41.09 7.23
CA LEU A 672 6.47 -41.44 6.59
C LEU A 672 6.26 -42.26 5.30
N ARG A 673 5.31 -43.22 5.33
CA ARG A 673 5.03 -44.13 4.20
C ARG A 673 4.19 -43.53 3.08
N GLY A 674 3.38 -42.51 3.37
CA GLY A 674 2.41 -41.99 2.40
C GLY A 674 3.04 -41.28 1.21
N GLY A 675 4.22 -40.67 1.37
CA GLY A 675 4.93 -39.98 0.28
C GLY A 675 4.10 -38.85 -0.35
N GLY A 676 4.22 -37.62 0.17
CA GLY A 676 3.51 -36.45 -0.35
C GLY A 676 4.42 -35.27 -0.70
N PRO A 677 3.88 -34.22 -1.33
CA PRO A 677 4.60 -32.98 -1.65
C PRO A 677 4.88 -32.10 -0.41
N GLU A 678 4.25 -32.43 0.72
CA GLU A 678 4.35 -31.64 1.95
C GLU A 678 5.74 -31.78 2.60
N ASP A 679 6.36 -30.65 2.92
CA ASP A 679 7.69 -30.54 3.54
C ASP A 679 7.65 -30.06 5.00
N ARG A 680 6.47 -29.61 5.46
CA ARG A 680 6.20 -29.08 6.81
C ARG A 680 4.95 -29.70 7.39
N ILE A 681 5.15 -30.62 8.32
CA ILE A 681 4.09 -31.43 8.91
C ILE A 681 4.16 -31.32 10.43
N ALA A 682 3.01 -31.23 11.10
CA ALA A 682 2.91 -31.37 12.54
C ALA A 682 1.90 -32.46 12.90
N LEU A 683 2.20 -33.24 13.93
CA LEU A 683 1.29 -34.21 14.52
C LEU A 683 0.84 -33.66 15.87
N ARG A 684 -0.48 -33.48 16.06
CA ARG A 684 -1.07 -32.93 17.28
C ARG A 684 -2.33 -33.68 17.63
N ARG A 685 -2.43 -34.14 18.89
CA ARG A 685 -3.62 -34.80 19.48
C ARG A 685 -4.20 -35.91 18.59
N GLY A 686 -3.32 -36.68 17.93
CA GLY A 686 -3.73 -37.78 17.04
C GLY A 686 -4.17 -37.35 15.63
N ALA A 687 -4.00 -36.09 15.25
CA ALA A 687 -4.27 -35.57 13.91
C ALA A 687 -2.99 -35.05 13.23
N ARG A 688 -2.98 -35.12 11.89
CA ARG A 688 -1.89 -34.60 11.04
C ARG A 688 -2.28 -33.23 10.51
N TYR A 689 -1.33 -32.30 10.57
CA TYR A 689 -1.45 -30.93 10.09
C TYR A 689 -0.35 -30.61 9.08
N VAL A 690 -0.66 -29.75 8.11
CA VAL A 690 0.30 -29.24 7.12
C VAL A 690 0.34 -27.72 7.17
N ALA A 691 1.53 -27.15 6.98
CA ALA A 691 1.70 -25.70 7.02
C ALA A 691 1.31 -25.04 5.69
N ARG A 692 0.62 -23.90 5.78
CA ARG A 692 0.32 -22.99 4.67
C ARG A 692 0.69 -21.58 5.04
N LEU A 693 1.33 -20.85 4.12
CA LEU A 693 1.54 -19.42 4.29
C LEU A 693 0.31 -18.70 3.74
N ARG A 694 -0.35 -17.88 4.57
CA ARG A 694 -1.49 -17.06 4.15
C ARG A 694 -1.28 -15.60 4.54
N PRO A 695 -1.89 -14.63 3.82
CA PRO A 695 -1.92 -13.24 4.26
C PRO A 695 -2.48 -13.16 5.68
N PHE A 696 -1.79 -12.45 6.55
CA PHE A 696 -2.24 -12.20 7.91
C PHE A 696 -3.41 -11.23 7.83
N THR A 697 -4.62 -11.75 8.00
CA THR A 697 -5.79 -10.94 8.24
C THR A 697 -5.87 -10.72 9.75
N SER A 698 -5.91 -9.45 10.18
CA SER A 698 -6.35 -9.08 11.53
C SER A 698 -7.84 -9.40 11.69
N ASN A 699 -8.21 -10.67 11.58
CA ASN A 699 -9.46 -11.19 12.07
C ASN A 699 -9.24 -11.48 13.55
N SER A 700 -9.10 -10.40 14.33
CA SER A 700 -9.38 -10.46 15.76
C SER A 700 -10.84 -10.89 15.89
N SER A 701 -11.02 -12.15 16.27
CA SER A 701 -12.28 -12.70 16.72
C SER A 701 -12.90 -11.79 17.79
N ALA A 702 -14.12 -11.32 17.51
CA ALA A 702 -14.93 -10.36 18.28
C ALA A 702 -14.38 -8.91 18.31
N PRO A 703 -15.20 -7.90 17.97
CA PRO A 703 -14.79 -6.50 18.12
C PRO A 703 -14.51 -6.22 19.59
N ALA A 704 -13.29 -5.80 19.89
CA ALA A 704 -12.96 -5.27 21.20
C ALA A 704 -13.90 -4.08 21.51
N PRO A 705 -14.38 -3.92 22.75
CA PRO A 705 -15.19 -2.76 23.10
C PRO A 705 -14.39 -1.48 22.85
N VAL A 706 -14.90 -0.62 21.97
CA VAL A 706 -14.30 0.67 21.66
C VAL A 706 -15.31 1.79 21.87
N ARG A 707 -14.79 2.99 22.14
CA ARG A 707 -15.56 4.23 22.27
C ARG A 707 -14.86 5.37 21.52
N LEU A 708 -15.64 6.21 20.86
CA LEU A 708 -15.16 7.44 20.24
C LEU A 708 -14.96 8.51 21.30
N GLU A 709 -13.76 9.07 21.38
CA GLU A 709 -13.35 10.09 22.34
C GLU A 709 -12.70 11.28 21.62
N ILE A 710 -12.65 12.43 22.31
CA ILE A 710 -11.94 13.63 21.86
C ILE A 710 -10.56 13.62 22.52
N SER A 711 -9.48 13.47 21.75
CA SER A 711 -8.12 13.55 22.30
C SER A 711 -7.77 14.99 22.71
N GLU A 712 -8.19 15.97 21.90
CA GLU A 712 -8.06 17.40 22.17
C GLU A 712 -9.18 18.18 21.46
N ARG A 713 -9.82 19.13 22.16
CA ARG A 713 -10.91 19.95 21.60
C ARG A 713 -10.37 20.98 20.60
N GLY A 714 -11.15 21.30 19.57
CA GLY A 714 -10.83 22.35 18.59
C GLY A 714 -10.82 21.87 17.13
N SER A 715 -10.76 20.56 16.91
CA SER A 715 -10.75 19.96 15.56
C SER A 715 -11.43 18.60 15.54
N LEU A 716 -12.18 18.32 14.47
CA LEU A 716 -12.79 17.00 14.24
C LEU A 716 -11.74 15.91 13.96
N SER A 717 -10.53 16.29 13.52
CA SER A 717 -9.42 15.34 13.30
C SER A 717 -8.89 14.71 14.59
N ASN A 718 -9.26 15.26 15.75
CA ASN A 718 -8.85 14.78 17.06
C ASN A 718 -9.82 13.74 17.66
N LEU A 719 -10.76 13.24 16.86
CA LEU A 719 -11.62 12.12 17.25
C LEU A 719 -10.86 10.80 17.11
N ALA A 720 -10.83 10.00 18.17
CA ALA A 720 -10.13 8.72 18.21
C ALA A 720 -11.01 7.61 18.78
N LEU A 721 -10.96 6.42 18.17
CA LEU A 721 -11.54 5.20 18.73
C LEU A 721 -10.57 4.62 19.76
N LEU A 722 -10.96 4.66 21.03
CA LEU A 722 -10.16 4.14 22.13
C LEU A 722 -10.77 2.83 22.67
N PRO A 723 -9.95 1.83 23.02
CA PRO A 723 -10.40 0.67 23.77
C PRO A 723 -11.09 1.11 25.07
N THR A 724 -12.23 0.50 25.39
CA THR A 724 -13.00 0.86 26.58
C THR A 724 -13.28 -0.37 27.46
N PRO A 725 -13.25 -0.23 28.80
CA PRO A 725 -13.70 -1.30 29.68
C PRO A 725 -15.18 -1.63 29.43
N ARG A 726 -15.54 -2.90 29.52
CA ARG A 726 -16.93 -3.39 29.43
C ARG A 726 -17.36 -3.95 30.79
N PRO A 727 -17.76 -3.09 31.76
CA PRO A 727 -18.24 -3.54 33.06
C PRO A 727 -19.62 -4.21 32.94
N ALA A 728 -19.98 -5.06 33.90
CA ALA A 728 -21.35 -5.56 34.03
C ALA A 728 -22.29 -4.44 34.53
N PRO A 729 -23.58 -4.40 34.11
CA PRO A 729 -24.54 -3.39 34.56
C PRO A 729 -24.83 -3.51 36.07
N GLY A 730 -24.90 -2.37 36.75
CA GLY A 730 -25.29 -2.25 38.16
C GLY A 730 -26.81 -2.25 38.38
N PRO A 731 -27.29 -2.14 39.64
CA PRO A 731 -28.73 -2.11 39.92
C PRO A 731 -29.46 -0.98 39.16
N GLY A 732 -30.57 -1.31 38.49
CA GLY A 732 -31.32 -0.35 37.67
C GLY A 732 -30.69 0.01 36.32
N GLU A 733 -29.62 -0.67 35.91
CA GLU A 733 -28.93 -0.44 34.63
C GLU A 733 -29.08 -1.63 33.67
N VAL A 734 -28.89 -1.35 32.38
CA VAL A 734 -28.81 -2.36 31.33
C VAL A 734 -27.56 -2.13 30.48
N GLU A 735 -26.96 -3.21 30.00
CA GLU A 735 -25.93 -3.13 28.97
C GLU A 735 -26.58 -3.24 27.59
N ILE A 736 -26.28 -2.29 26.71
CA ILE A 736 -26.80 -2.23 25.34
C ILE A 736 -25.62 -2.38 24.39
N ARG A 737 -25.69 -3.37 23.49
CA ARG A 737 -24.87 -3.39 22.27
C ARG A 737 -25.43 -2.37 21.30
N VAL A 738 -24.67 -1.32 21.02
CA VAL A 738 -25.12 -0.20 20.21
C VAL A 738 -25.06 -0.56 18.72
N TYR A 739 -26.15 -0.31 18.01
CA TYR A 739 -26.24 -0.47 16.55
C TYR A 739 -26.31 0.90 15.85
N ALA A 740 -26.90 1.90 16.49
CA ALA A 740 -26.95 3.27 16.00
C ALA A 740 -26.92 4.26 17.18
N THR A 741 -26.36 5.44 16.94
CA THR A 741 -26.31 6.55 17.90
C THR A 741 -26.70 7.85 17.21
N GLY A 742 -27.42 8.72 17.89
CA GLY A 742 -27.77 10.05 17.37
C GLY A 742 -26.60 11.02 17.50
N LEU A 743 -26.31 11.79 16.45
CA LEU A 743 -25.32 12.87 16.48
C LEU A 743 -26.02 14.20 16.70
N ASN A 744 -25.85 14.80 17.87
CA ASN A 744 -26.51 16.04 18.24
C ASN A 744 -25.59 17.25 18.08
N PHE A 745 -26.17 18.45 18.02
CA PHE A 745 -25.40 19.69 17.82
C PHE A 745 -24.42 19.96 18.97
N ARG A 746 -24.75 19.52 20.19
CA ARG A 746 -23.86 19.51 21.37
C ARG A 746 -22.56 18.76 21.08
N ASP A 747 -22.62 17.60 20.45
CA ASP A 747 -21.44 16.76 20.18
C ASP A 747 -20.47 17.45 19.21
N VAL A 748 -21.01 18.13 18.20
CA VAL A 748 -20.23 18.89 17.22
C VAL A 748 -19.54 20.09 17.88
N LEU A 749 -20.29 20.87 18.68
CA LEU A 749 -19.71 22.00 19.41
C LEU A 749 -18.70 21.56 20.47
N ASN A 750 -18.89 20.40 21.09
CA ASN A 750 -17.94 19.79 22.03
C ASN A 750 -16.61 19.48 21.33
N ALA A 751 -16.66 18.76 20.21
CA ALA A 751 -15.46 18.41 19.43
C ALA A 751 -14.72 19.65 18.91
N LEU A 752 -15.45 20.68 18.47
CA LEU A 752 -14.88 21.95 18.00
C LEU A 752 -14.44 22.90 19.11
N GLY A 753 -14.62 22.56 20.39
CA GLY A 753 -14.28 23.43 21.51
C GLY A 753 -15.10 24.73 21.58
N MET A 754 -16.28 24.74 20.96
CA MET A 754 -17.18 25.90 20.86
C MET A 754 -18.36 25.84 21.83
N TYR A 755 -18.48 24.77 22.62
CA TYR A 755 -19.59 24.62 23.56
C TYR A 755 -19.36 25.45 24.84
N PRO A 756 -20.34 26.26 25.29
CA PRO A 756 -20.23 27.01 26.54
C PRO A 756 -20.23 26.08 27.76
N GLY A 757 -19.15 26.10 28.54
CA GLY A 757 -18.97 25.25 29.72
C GLY A 757 -18.45 23.84 29.38
N ASP A 758 -18.63 22.88 30.29
CA ASP A 758 -18.28 21.48 30.01
C ASP A 758 -19.49 20.73 29.43
N PRO A 759 -19.49 20.38 28.14
CA PRO A 759 -20.54 19.57 27.54
C PRO A 759 -20.54 18.13 28.02
N GLY A 760 -19.54 17.63 28.76
CA GLY A 760 -19.44 16.21 29.12
C GLY A 760 -19.00 15.31 27.95
N PRO A 761 -19.19 13.99 28.04
CA PRO A 761 -18.73 13.03 27.03
C PRO A 761 -19.56 13.11 25.73
N LEU A 762 -19.02 12.56 24.65
CA LEU A 762 -19.69 12.45 23.35
C LEU A 762 -20.82 11.41 23.38
N GLY A 763 -21.91 11.75 22.68
CA GLY A 763 -23.07 10.88 22.50
C GLY A 763 -23.98 10.88 23.71
N ASN A 764 -25.29 11.04 23.47
CA ASN A 764 -26.33 11.18 24.48
C ASN A 764 -27.59 10.34 24.21
N GLU A 765 -27.60 9.55 23.13
CA GLU A 765 -28.68 8.64 22.78
C GLU A 765 -28.19 7.48 21.91
N CYS A 766 -28.82 6.31 22.04
CA CYS A 766 -28.54 5.16 21.17
C CYS A 766 -29.76 4.27 20.93
N ALA A 767 -29.64 3.43 19.91
CA ALA A 767 -30.51 2.28 19.68
C ALA A 767 -29.67 1.01 19.50
N GLY A 768 -30.13 -0.10 20.06
CA GLY A 768 -29.36 -1.33 20.11
C GLY A 768 -30.10 -2.50 20.74
N ILE A 769 -29.34 -3.52 21.14
CA ILE A 769 -29.88 -4.76 21.74
C ILE A 769 -29.35 -4.89 23.16
N VAL A 770 -30.23 -5.17 24.12
CA VAL A 770 -29.85 -5.45 25.51
C VAL A 770 -29.02 -6.75 25.57
N THR A 771 -27.80 -6.68 26.10
CA THR A 771 -26.90 -7.84 26.24
C THR A 771 -26.71 -8.31 27.68
N ALA A 772 -26.96 -7.46 28.67
CA ALA A 772 -26.97 -7.82 30.09
C ALA A 772 -27.92 -6.89 30.86
N ILE A 773 -28.39 -7.35 32.02
CA ILE A 773 -29.35 -6.63 32.88
C ILE A 773 -28.85 -6.63 34.31
N GLY A 774 -28.92 -5.47 34.95
CA GLY A 774 -28.62 -5.28 36.36
C GLY A 774 -29.79 -5.59 37.29
N ALA A 775 -29.52 -5.73 38.58
CA ALA A 775 -30.53 -6.07 39.57
C ALA A 775 -31.68 -5.04 39.62
N GLY A 776 -32.93 -5.50 39.77
CA GLY A 776 -34.10 -4.63 39.93
C GLY A 776 -34.73 -4.10 38.62
N VAL A 777 -34.24 -4.54 37.46
CA VAL A 777 -34.86 -4.22 36.16
C VAL A 777 -35.79 -5.37 35.76
N GLU A 778 -37.09 -5.10 35.72
CA GLU A 778 -38.13 -6.11 35.43
C GLU A 778 -38.82 -5.89 34.07
N HIS A 779 -38.78 -4.67 33.52
CA HIS A 779 -39.50 -4.29 32.30
C HIS A 779 -38.72 -4.54 31.00
N LEU A 780 -37.45 -4.93 31.08
CA LEU A 780 -36.57 -5.23 29.95
C LEU A 780 -35.98 -6.65 30.07
N ALA A 781 -35.66 -7.26 28.93
CA ALA A 781 -35.03 -8.58 28.84
C ALA A 781 -33.81 -8.57 27.91
N VAL A 782 -32.84 -9.46 28.15
CA VAL A 782 -31.71 -9.68 27.24
C VAL A 782 -32.25 -10.10 25.87
N GLY A 783 -31.79 -9.44 24.81
CA GLY A 783 -32.30 -9.60 23.45
C GLY A 783 -33.35 -8.58 23.03
N ASP A 784 -33.87 -7.75 23.95
CA ASP A 784 -34.79 -6.67 23.58
C ASP A 784 -34.10 -5.62 22.69
N GLU A 785 -34.76 -5.24 21.59
CA GLU A 785 -34.38 -4.09 20.79
C GLU A 785 -34.86 -2.82 21.48
N VAL A 786 -33.93 -1.93 21.82
CA VAL A 786 -34.20 -0.77 22.66
C VAL A 786 -33.68 0.52 22.03
N VAL A 787 -34.26 1.63 22.49
CA VAL A 787 -33.74 2.98 22.33
C VAL A 787 -33.56 3.59 23.72
N SER A 788 -32.47 4.32 23.94
CA SER A 788 -32.13 4.89 25.24
C SER A 788 -31.52 6.27 25.12
N MET A 789 -31.83 7.14 26.08
CA MET A 789 -30.97 8.28 26.40
C MET A 789 -29.84 7.82 27.32
N THR A 790 -28.59 8.05 26.92
CA THR A 790 -27.42 7.69 27.72
C THR A 790 -26.21 8.44 27.21
N ASP A 791 -25.39 8.95 28.13
CA ASP A 791 -24.09 9.51 27.79
C ASP A 791 -23.13 8.42 27.28
N ARG A 792 -22.07 8.82 26.57
CA ARG A 792 -21.02 7.92 26.04
C ARG A 792 -21.55 6.91 25.02
N SER A 793 -22.64 7.25 24.34
CA SER A 793 -23.33 6.35 23.40
C SER A 793 -22.55 6.11 22.10
N PHE A 794 -21.49 6.88 21.81
CA PHE A 794 -20.59 6.66 20.68
C PHE A 794 -19.62 5.50 20.97
N ALA A 795 -20.15 4.34 21.35
CA ALA A 795 -19.41 3.16 21.77
C ALA A 795 -20.03 1.89 21.19
N THR A 796 -19.29 0.78 21.21
CA THR A 796 -19.82 -0.53 20.77
C THR A 796 -20.78 -1.15 21.80
N TRP A 797 -20.52 -0.90 23.09
CA TRP A 797 -21.41 -1.23 24.21
C TRP A 797 -21.51 -0.03 25.14
N VAL A 798 -22.69 0.16 25.73
CA VAL A 798 -22.93 1.22 26.72
C VAL A 798 -23.74 0.65 27.88
N ILE A 799 -23.45 1.14 29.09
CA ILE A 799 -24.29 0.93 30.26
C ILE A 799 -25.26 2.10 30.33
N ALA A 800 -26.55 1.81 30.25
CA ALA A 800 -27.61 2.78 30.22
C ALA A 800 -28.57 2.61 31.41
N PRO A 801 -29.15 3.70 31.93
CA PRO A 801 -30.17 3.61 32.96
C PRO A 801 -31.44 2.98 32.39
N ALA A 802 -31.96 1.93 33.06
CA ALA A 802 -33.14 1.22 32.59
C ALA A 802 -34.41 2.10 32.63
N SER A 803 -34.43 3.17 33.43
CA SER A 803 -35.52 4.14 33.48
C SER A 803 -35.64 4.99 32.21
N LEU A 804 -34.53 5.23 31.50
CA LEU A 804 -34.49 5.99 30.24
C LEU A 804 -34.32 5.09 29.00
N THR A 805 -34.53 3.78 29.17
CA THR A 805 -34.44 2.78 28.11
C THR A 805 -35.83 2.20 27.85
N VAL A 806 -36.30 2.29 26.61
CA VAL A 806 -37.58 1.74 26.18
C VAL A 806 -37.41 0.81 24.99
N ARG A 807 -38.34 -0.14 24.83
CA ARG A 807 -38.36 -1.01 23.65
C ARG A 807 -38.65 -0.17 22.41
N LYS A 808 -37.80 -0.31 21.40
CA LYS A 808 -37.99 0.37 20.13
C LYS A 808 -39.17 -0.31 19.39
N PRO A 809 -40.04 0.45 18.70
CA PRO A 809 -41.09 -0.13 17.85
C PRO A 809 -40.51 -1.07 16.79
N ALA A 810 -41.13 -2.23 16.57
CA ALA A 810 -40.67 -3.21 15.58
C ALA A 810 -40.71 -2.69 14.13
N SER A 811 -41.49 -1.63 13.86
CA SER A 811 -41.70 -1.07 12.52
C SER A 811 -40.60 -0.13 12.02
N ILE A 812 -39.70 0.32 12.90
CA ILE A 812 -38.60 1.22 12.53
C ILE A 812 -37.27 0.47 12.56
N THR A 813 -36.19 1.07 12.07
CA THR A 813 -34.82 0.53 12.14
C THR A 813 -34.10 1.06 13.39
N PHE A 814 -32.93 0.51 13.73
CA PHE A 814 -32.09 1.10 14.79
C PHE A 814 -31.68 2.53 14.45
N THR A 815 -31.32 2.78 13.18
CA THR A 815 -30.95 4.12 12.70
C THR A 815 -32.10 5.11 12.86
N GLU A 816 -33.32 4.74 12.46
CA GLU A 816 -34.49 5.60 12.65
C GLU A 816 -34.77 5.86 14.13
N ALA A 817 -34.73 4.82 14.97
CA ALA A 817 -34.97 4.94 16.41
C ALA A 817 -33.94 5.85 17.10
N ALA A 818 -32.67 5.80 16.68
CA ALA A 818 -31.61 6.64 17.24
C ALA A 818 -31.76 8.13 16.92
N THR A 819 -32.70 8.52 16.04
CA THR A 819 -32.98 9.95 15.75
C THR A 819 -34.06 10.55 16.66
N LEU A 820 -34.73 9.73 17.47
CA LEU A 820 -35.94 10.13 18.19
C LEU A 820 -35.68 10.76 19.56
N PRO A 821 -34.92 10.16 20.49
CA PRO A 821 -34.96 10.53 21.92
C PRO A 821 -34.70 12.01 22.18
N VAL A 822 -33.52 12.50 21.84
CA VAL A 822 -33.10 13.87 22.16
C VAL A 822 -33.95 14.88 21.38
N THR A 823 -34.24 14.61 20.11
CA THR A 823 -34.96 15.58 19.26
C THR A 823 -36.42 15.71 19.66
N PHE A 824 -37.13 14.59 19.85
CA PHE A 824 -38.55 14.58 20.21
C PHE A 824 -38.77 14.97 21.67
N LEU A 825 -37.96 14.49 22.62
CA LEU A 825 -38.13 14.90 24.02
C LEU A 825 -37.83 16.39 24.22
N THR A 826 -36.84 16.95 23.51
CA THR A 826 -36.60 18.41 23.54
C THR A 826 -37.82 19.16 23.00
N ALA A 827 -38.36 18.73 21.87
CA ALA A 827 -39.50 19.39 21.23
C ALA A 827 -40.79 19.25 22.04
N ASP A 828 -41.06 18.07 22.59
CA ASP A 828 -42.23 17.75 23.40
C ASP A 828 -42.22 18.58 24.69
N TYR A 829 -41.12 18.53 25.45
CA TYR A 829 -40.97 19.32 26.67
C TYR A 829 -41.04 20.83 26.41
N ALA A 830 -40.48 21.29 25.28
CA ALA A 830 -40.57 22.69 24.89
C ALA A 830 -42.01 23.13 24.61
N LEU A 831 -42.81 22.31 23.93
CA LEU A 831 -44.15 22.69 23.49
C LEU A 831 -45.23 22.38 24.53
N HIS A 832 -45.18 21.23 25.20
CA HIS A 832 -46.19 20.79 26.15
C HIS A 832 -45.93 21.31 27.58
N ASP A 833 -44.73 21.12 28.13
CA ASP A 833 -44.44 21.49 29.52
C ASP A 833 -44.17 22.99 29.69
N ILE A 834 -43.28 23.54 28.86
CA ILE A 834 -42.93 24.97 28.89
C ILE A 834 -43.96 25.77 28.10
N GLY A 835 -44.16 25.38 26.85
CA GLY A 835 -45.03 26.07 25.90
C GLY A 835 -46.50 25.95 26.25
N LYS A 836 -46.97 24.87 26.90
CA LYS A 836 -48.40 24.61 27.16
C LYS A 836 -49.26 24.82 25.91
N ILE A 837 -48.81 24.27 24.78
CA ILE A 837 -49.40 24.43 23.45
C ILE A 837 -50.88 24.06 23.42
N LYS A 838 -51.66 24.85 22.68
CA LYS A 838 -53.10 24.64 22.47
C LYS A 838 -53.47 24.71 20.99
N PRO A 839 -54.59 24.10 20.58
CA PRO A 839 -55.11 24.29 19.24
C PRO A 839 -55.31 25.78 18.92
N GLY A 840 -54.79 26.22 17.77
CA GLY A 840 -54.83 27.61 17.32
C GLY A 840 -53.70 28.51 17.80
N ASP A 841 -52.80 28.04 18.68
CA ASP A 841 -51.58 28.80 19.02
C ASP A 841 -50.73 28.99 17.75
N ARG A 842 -50.11 30.17 17.59
CA ARG A 842 -49.09 30.40 16.55
C ARG A 842 -47.70 30.08 17.08
N VAL A 843 -47.03 29.15 16.42
CA VAL A 843 -45.72 28.65 16.82
C VAL A 843 -44.68 29.02 15.78
N LEU A 844 -43.71 29.85 16.17
CA LEU A 844 -42.55 30.15 15.33
C LEU A 844 -41.41 29.18 15.68
N ILE A 845 -41.00 28.38 14.70
CA ILE A 845 -39.92 27.39 14.83
C ILE A 845 -38.74 27.83 13.98
N HIS A 846 -37.64 28.18 14.64
CA HIS A 846 -36.41 28.48 13.92
C HIS A 846 -35.69 27.21 13.46
N ALA A 847 -35.04 27.29 12.30
CA ALA A 847 -34.30 26.19 11.68
C ALA A 847 -35.14 24.89 11.58
N VAL A 848 -36.34 24.99 10.99
CA VAL A 848 -37.34 23.89 10.86
C VAL A 848 -36.77 22.57 10.36
N THR A 849 -35.75 22.63 9.51
CA THR A 849 -35.13 21.44 8.90
C THR A 849 -34.02 20.80 9.72
N GLY A 850 -33.77 21.28 10.95
CA GLY A 850 -32.94 20.61 11.95
C GLY A 850 -33.73 19.54 12.72
N GLY A 851 -33.05 18.67 13.46
CA GLY A 851 -33.69 17.55 14.19
C GLY A 851 -34.83 18.00 15.12
N VAL A 852 -34.53 18.90 16.06
CA VAL A 852 -35.56 19.46 16.97
C VAL A 852 -36.63 20.25 16.20
N GLY A 853 -36.26 20.99 15.15
CA GLY A 853 -37.21 21.75 14.34
C GLY A 853 -38.24 20.87 13.64
N MET A 854 -37.82 19.72 13.12
CA MET A 854 -38.71 18.74 12.47
C MET A 854 -39.62 18.05 13.50
N ALA A 855 -39.09 17.70 14.68
CA ALA A 855 -39.89 17.12 15.76
C ALA A 855 -40.93 18.12 16.29
N ALA A 856 -40.51 19.36 16.57
CA ALA A 856 -41.39 20.43 17.04
C ALA A 856 -42.48 20.77 16.03
N THR A 857 -42.17 20.73 14.73
CA THR A 857 -43.18 20.92 13.67
C THR A 857 -44.25 19.83 13.73
N GLN A 858 -43.85 18.56 13.85
CA GLN A 858 -44.80 17.45 13.91
C GLN A 858 -45.70 17.54 15.15
N ILE A 859 -45.11 17.84 16.32
CA ILE A 859 -45.84 17.97 17.59
C ILE A 859 -46.81 19.16 17.53
N ALA A 860 -46.36 20.32 17.05
CA ALA A 860 -47.20 21.52 16.93
C ALA A 860 -48.39 21.31 15.97
N LEU A 861 -48.15 20.68 14.81
CA LEU A 861 -49.23 20.34 13.87
C LEU A 861 -50.22 19.34 14.49
N ALA A 862 -49.73 18.34 15.23
CA ALA A 862 -50.59 17.37 15.93
C ALA A 862 -51.43 18.03 17.03
N ALA A 863 -50.91 19.07 17.69
CA ALA A 863 -51.65 19.88 18.65
C ALA A 863 -52.67 20.85 18.02
N GLY A 864 -52.72 20.94 16.68
CA GLY A 864 -53.60 21.84 15.94
C GLY A 864 -53.14 23.31 15.96
N ALA A 865 -51.85 23.55 16.14
CA ALA A 865 -51.26 24.89 16.12
C ALA A 865 -50.92 25.35 14.68
N GLU A 866 -50.83 26.66 14.49
CA GLU A 866 -50.37 27.27 13.25
C GLU A 866 -48.84 27.41 13.26
N VAL A 867 -48.15 26.66 12.40
CA VAL A 867 -46.68 26.63 12.37
C VAL A 867 -46.13 27.63 11.35
N ILE A 868 -45.23 28.48 11.82
CA ILE A 868 -44.42 29.40 11.01
C ILE A 868 -42.95 29.01 11.20
N GLY A 869 -42.18 28.99 10.11
CA GLY A 869 -40.83 28.46 10.11
C GLY A 869 -39.77 29.39 9.57
N THR A 870 -38.51 29.20 9.98
CA THR A 870 -37.36 29.73 9.22
C THR A 870 -36.45 28.61 8.71
N ALA A 871 -35.91 28.79 7.50
CA ALA A 871 -34.91 27.92 6.90
C ALA A 871 -34.09 28.65 5.82
N SER A 872 -32.85 28.18 5.58
CA SER A 872 -32.03 28.67 4.46
C SER A 872 -32.69 28.34 3.12
N ALA A 873 -32.40 29.12 2.08
CA ALA A 873 -33.08 29.05 0.78
C ALA A 873 -33.22 27.62 0.22
N GLY A 874 -32.12 26.84 0.21
CA GLY A 874 -32.12 25.46 -0.28
C GLY A 874 -32.93 24.46 0.56
N LYS A 875 -33.27 24.79 1.81
CA LYS A 875 -34.00 23.93 2.74
C LYS A 875 -35.50 24.27 2.85
N ARG A 876 -35.95 25.38 2.26
CA ARG A 876 -37.36 25.83 2.39
C ARG A 876 -38.36 24.88 1.74
N ALA A 877 -37.98 24.19 0.65
CA ALA A 877 -38.83 23.19 0.01
C ALA A 877 -39.12 22.01 0.95
N LEU A 878 -38.09 21.53 1.66
CA LEU A 878 -38.23 20.48 2.67
C LEU A 878 -39.12 20.93 3.82
N ALA A 879 -38.89 22.12 4.38
CA ALA A 879 -39.73 22.68 5.45
C ALA A 879 -41.22 22.74 5.06
N ARG A 880 -41.53 23.11 3.81
CA ARG A 880 -42.92 23.11 3.31
C ARG A 880 -43.49 21.70 3.17
N SER A 881 -42.68 20.73 2.73
CA SER A 881 -43.12 19.34 2.65
C SER A 881 -43.42 18.70 4.01
N LEU A 882 -42.84 19.27 5.09
CA LEU A 882 -43.13 18.88 6.49
C LEU A 882 -44.42 19.52 7.03
N GLY A 883 -45.18 20.24 6.20
CA GLY A 883 -46.46 20.84 6.58
C GLY A 883 -46.37 22.27 7.08
N VAL A 884 -45.22 22.96 6.94
CA VAL A 884 -45.09 24.38 7.31
C VAL A 884 -45.44 25.28 6.12
N PRO A 885 -46.61 25.94 6.10
CA PRO A 885 -47.04 26.73 4.94
C PRO A 885 -46.18 27.99 4.73
N HIS A 886 -45.72 28.60 5.82
CA HIS A 886 -44.97 29.85 5.82
C HIS A 886 -43.55 29.64 6.31
N VAL A 887 -42.58 29.66 5.38
CA VAL A 887 -41.15 29.45 5.67
C VAL A 887 -40.32 30.62 5.15
N PHE A 888 -39.63 31.30 6.07
CA PHE A 888 -38.85 32.51 5.80
C PHE A 888 -37.35 32.28 5.97
N ASP A 889 -36.55 33.32 5.71
CA ASP A 889 -35.09 33.23 5.80
C ASP A 889 -34.60 33.05 7.24
N SER A 890 -33.69 32.10 7.46
CA SER A 890 -33.03 31.90 8.76
C SER A 890 -31.67 32.59 8.85
N ARG A 891 -31.20 33.25 7.79
CA ARG A 891 -29.87 33.91 7.73
C ARG A 891 -29.95 35.44 7.71
N SER A 892 -31.15 35.99 7.74
CA SER A 892 -31.43 37.42 7.61
C SER A 892 -32.58 37.79 8.54
N LEU A 893 -32.55 39.00 9.10
CA LEU A 893 -33.65 39.54 9.91
C LEU A 893 -34.92 39.87 9.09
N SER A 894 -34.88 39.70 7.76
CA SER A 894 -36.04 39.91 6.88
C SER A 894 -37.26 39.05 7.23
N PHE A 895 -37.09 37.95 7.97
CA PHE A 895 -38.24 37.15 8.42
C PHE A 895 -39.16 37.93 9.37
N VAL A 896 -38.68 38.95 10.06
CA VAL A 896 -39.48 39.75 11.01
C VAL A 896 -40.65 40.43 10.28
N ASP A 897 -40.35 41.17 9.21
CA ASP A 897 -41.35 41.85 8.40
C ASP A 897 -42.32 40.86 7.75
N ASP A 898 -41.79 39.72 7.31
CA ASP A 898 -42.57 38.64 6.72
C ASP A 898 -43.56 38.01 7.71
N VAL A 899 -43.12 37.75 8.94
CA VAL A 899 -43.96 37.21 10.03
C VAL A 899 -45.03 38.22 10.43
N GLN A 900 -44.66 39.51 10.59
CA GLN A 900 -45.63 40.56 10.90
C GLN A 900 -46.71 40.67 9.82
N ARG A 901 -46.31 40.57 8.55
CA ARG A 901 -47.23 40.64 7.41
C ARG A 901 -48.21 39.46 7.38
N ILE A 902 -47.77 38.23 7.61
CA ILE A 902 -48.67 37.06 7.56
C ILE A 902 -49.57 36.95 8.78
N THR A 903 -49.11 37.43 9.93
CA THR A 903 -49.90 37.45 11.18
C THR A 903 -50.82 38.66 11.29
N GLY A 904 -50.73 39.63 10.36
CA GLY A 904 -51.44 40.90 10.44
C GLY A 904 -51.08 41.71 11.69
N GLY A 905 -49.87 41.53 12.23
CA GLY A 905 -49.42 42.13 13.47
C GLY A 905 -49.98 41.50 14.75
N ALA A 906 -50.72 40.39 14.67
CA ALA A 906 -51.28 39.70 15.82
C ALA A 906 -50.29 38.79 16.57
N GLY A 907 -48.99 38.90 16.26
CA GLY A 907 -47.86 38.28 16.96
C GLY A 907 -47.84 36.75 17.04
N ILE A 908 -46.90 36.25 17.84
CA ILE A 908 -46.57 34.82 18.03
C ILE A 908 -46.79 34.41 19.49
N ASP A 909 -47.38 33.23 19.69
CA ASP A 909 -47.72 32.71 21.02
C ASP A 909 -46.62 31.86 21.63
N ILE A 910 -45.93 31.06 20.81
CA ILE A 910 -44.81 30.21 21.23
C ILE A 910 -43.65 30.34 20.24
N VAL A 911 -42.44 30.46 20.75
CA VAL A 911 -41.22 30.44 19.94
C VAL A 911 -40.32 29.30 20.38
N ILE A 912 -39.84 28.50 19.43
CA ILE A 912 -38.72 27.59 19.62
C ILE A 912 -37.50 28.20 18.93
N ASN A 913 -36.63 28.86 19.71
CA ASN A 913 -35.48 29.58 19.18
C ASN A 913 -34.19 28.75 19.24
N SER A 914 -33.47 28.77 18.13
CA SER A 914 -32.11 28.21 18.01
C SER A 914 -31.13 29.16 17.31
N LEU A 915 -31.54 30.41 17.06
CA LEU A 915 -30.72 31.44 16.42
C LEU A 915 -30.07 32.32 17.49
N ALA A 916 -28.88 32.85 17.16
CA ALA A 916 -28.04 33.58 18.10
C ALA A 916 -27.97 35.09 17.79
N GLY A 917 -27.46 35.88 18.73
CA GLY A 917 -27.20 37.32 18.53
C GLY A 917 -28.46 38.15 18.27
N ASP A 918 -28.41 39.04 17.28
CA ASP A 918 -29.50 40.00 16.96
C ASP A 918 -30.83 39.33 16.59
N PHE A 919 -30.83 38.03 16.27
CA PHE A 919 -32.03 37.26 15.99
C PHE A 919 -32.92 37.09 17.23
N ILE A 920 -32.34 37.02 18.43
CA ILE A 920 -33.09 36.84 19.69
C ILE A 920 -34.01 38.04 19.98
N PRO A 921 -33.50 39.29 20.10
CA PRO A 921 -34.36 40.44 20.35
C PRO A 921 -35.34 40.71 19.20
N ALA A 922 -34.94 40.44 17.96
CA ALA A 922 -35.83 40.55 16.80
C ALA A 922 -37.02 39.58 16.90
N THR A 923 -36.78 38.36 17.36
CA THR A 923 -37.83 37.33 17.55
C THR A 923 -38.70 37.62 18.76
N LEU A 924 -38.13 38.10 19.87
CA LEU A 924 -38.88 38.57 21.04
C LEU A 924 -39.85 39.70 20.68
N GLY A 925 -39.45 40.59 19.76
CA GLY A 925 -40.32 41.66 19.25
C GLY A 925 -41.54 41.20 18.45
N LEU A 926 -41.61 39.92 18.05
CA LEU A 926 -42.77 39.34 17.35
C LEU A 926 -43.80 38.72 18.31
N MET A 927 -43.51 38.67 19.60
CA MET A 927 -44.31 37.91 20.56
C MET A 927 -45.55 38.66 21.05
N ASN A 928 -46.60 37.89 21.33
CA ASN A 928 -47.79 38.38 22.02
C ASN A 928 -47.53 38.57 23.52
N ALA A 929 -48.33 39.45 24.14
CA ALA A 929 -48.39 39.51 25.60
C ALA A 929 -48.89 38.16 26.16
N GLY A 930 -48.10 37.54 27.04
CA GLY A 930 -48.31 36.18 27.54
C GLY A 930 -47.65 35.09 26.68
N GLY A 931 -46.90 35.45 25.63
CA GLY A 931 -46.20 34.51 24.78
C GLY A 931 -45.04 33.80 25.50
N ARG A 932 -44.71 32.59 25.04
CA ARG A 932 -43.74 31.68 25.66
C ARG A 932 -42.54 31.46 24.73
N PHE A 933 -41.39 32.02 25.11
CA PHE A 933 -40.14 31.91 24.36
C PHE A 933 -39.28 30.80 24.96
N VAL A 934 -39.04 29.75 24.18
CA VAL A 934 -38.19 28.63 24.56
C VAL A 934 -36.86 28.75 23.82
N GLU A 935 -35.80 29.06 24.57
CA GLU A 935 -34.44 29.16 24.06
C GLU A 935 -33.75 27.80 24.18
N ILE A 936 -33.39 27.19 23.05
CA ILE A 936 -32.60 25.94 23.01
C ILE A 936 -31.14 26.19 22.61
N GLY A 937 -30.79 27.40 22.18
CA GLY A 937 -29.43 27.84 21.92
C GLY A 937 -28.68 28.19 23.21
N LYS A 938 -27.39 27.83 23.30
CA LYS A 938 -26.57 28.03 24.50
C LYS A 938 -25.61 29.23 24.43
N SER A 939 -25.60 29.95 23.30
CA SER A 939 -24.52 30.86 22.89
C SER A 939 -24.59 32.28 23.46
N ASP A 940 -25.76 32.74 23.91
CA ASP A 940 -26.01 34.16 24.20
C ASP A 940 -26.39 34.46 25.67
N ASP A 941 -26.12 35.69 26.12
CA ASP A 941 -26.29 36.16 27.50
C ASP A 941 -27.74 36.55 27.89
N TRP A 942 -28.76 36.05 27.19
CA TRP A 942 -30.18 36.37 27.46
C TRP A 942 -30.79 35.50 28.56
N ASN A 943 -31.34 36.12 29.61
CA ASN A 943 -32.01 35.44 30.73
C ASN A 943 -33.42 36.02 30.98
N ALA A 944 -34.19 35.37 31.86
CA ALA A 944 -35.58 35.75 32.14
C ALA A 944 -35.70 37.19 32.66
N ASP A 945 -34.76 37.65 33.49
CA ASP A 945 -34.77 39.02 34.04
C ASP A 945 -34.60 40.07 32.94
N LYS A 946 -33.60 39.90 32.05
CA LYS A 946 -33.35 40.80 30.90
C LYS A 946 -34.54 40.86 29.95
N VAL A 947 -35.19 39.73 29.69
CA VAL A 947 -36.38 39.69 28.82
C VAL A 947 -37.56 40.35 29.50
N THR A 948 -37.76 40.14 30.80
CA THR A 948 -38.84 40.79 31.55
C THR A 948 -38.71 42.32 31.55
N GLU A 949 -37.47 42.82 31.61
CA GLU A 949 -37.17 44.26 31.53
C GLU A 949 -37.40 44.84 30.12
N SER A 950 -36.94 44.14 29.07
CA SER A 950 -36.94 44.67 27.69
C SER A 950 -38.21 44.35 26.89
N PHE A 951 -38.91 43.27 27.25
CA PHE A 951 -40.10 42.74 26.56
C PHE A 951 -41.14 42.29 27.59
N PRO A 952 -41.77 43.25 28.31
CA PRO A 952 -42.67 42.93 29.42
C PRO A 952 -43.87 42.10 28.94
N GLY A 953 -44.18 41.05 29.69
CA GLY A 953 -45.27 40.12 29.38
C GLY A 953 -44.87 38.90 28.55
N VAL A 954 -43.62 38.77 28.14
CA VAL A 954 -43.09 37.54 27.52
C VAL A 954 -42.47 36.64 28.58
N ALA A 955 -42.87 35.36 28.61
CA ALA A 955 -42.24 34.35 29.44
C ALA A 955 -41.05 33.75 28.69
N TYR A 956 -39.84 33.85 29.26
CA TYR A 956 -38.62 33.34 28.64
C TYR A 956 -38.02 32.20 29.46
N THR A 957 -37.82 31.05 28.82
CA THR A 957 -37.26 29.85 29.45
C THR A 957 -36.13 29.28 28.60
N ARG A 958 -34.97 29.03 29.22
CA ARG A 958 -33.88 28.26 28.60
C ARG A 958 -34.15 26.77 28.80
N LEU A 959 -34.04 25.98 27.74
CA LEU A 959 -34.24 24.54 27.78
C LEU A 959 -32.97 23.80 27.36
N TYR A 960 -32.38 23.08 28.31
CA TYR A 960 -31.32 22.12 28.05
C TYR A 960 -31.74 20.75 28.59
N LEU A 961 -32.11 19.84 27.68
CA LEU A 961 -32.71 18.56 28.05
C LEU A 961 -31.88 17.74 29.05
N GLY A 962 -30.54 17.80 28.97
CA GLY A 962 -29.66 17.14 29.93
C GLY A 962 -29.78 17.68 31.35
N GLU A 963 -30.04 18.97 31.53
CA GLU A 963 -30.26 19.59 32.85
C GLU A 963 -31.62 19.18 33.42
N VAL A 964 -32.64 19.10 32.55
CA VAL A 964 -33.98 18.59 32.91
C VAL A 964 -33.90 17.13 33.34
N THR A 965 -33.23 16.29 32.55
CA THR A 965 -33.06 14.85 32.83
C THR A 965 -32.31 14.62 34.13
N ALA A 966 -31.30 15.45 34.44
CA ALA A 966 -30.54 15.34 35.69
C ALA A 966 -31.35 15.79 36.92
N ALA A 967 -32.26 16.75 36.76
CA ALA A 967 -33.10 17.26 37.84
C ALA A 967 -34.33 16.37 38.11
N ASP A 968 -34.95 15.85 37.05
CA ASP A 968 -36.13 14.99 37.10
C ASP A 968 -36.07 13.93 36.00
N PRO A 969 -35.41 12.78 36.26
CA PRO A 969 -35.32 11.68 35.30
C PRO A 969 -36.69 11.07 34.96
N ASP A 970 -37.66 11.14 35.88
CA ASP A 970 -39.00 10.57 35.68
C ASP A 970 -39.83 11.40 34.70
N ALA A 971 -39.56 12.70 34.54
CA ALA A 971 -40.20 13.54 33.53
C ALA A 971 -39.87 13.12 32.10
N MET A 972 -38.77 12.40 31.88
CA MET A 972 -38.35 11.91 30.54
C MET A 972 -38.87 10.51 30.22
N ARG A 973 -39.54 9.86 31.17
CA ARG A 973 -40.07 8.50 31.05
C ARG A 973 -41.51 8.51 30.54
#